data_AF-A0A354A057-F1
#
_entry.id   AF-A0A354A057-F1
#
_cell.length_a   1.000
_cell.length_b   1.000
_cell.length_c   1.000
_cell.angle_alpha   90.00
_cell.angle_beta   90.00
_cell.angle_gamma   90.00
#
_symmetry.space_group_name_H-M   'P 1'
#
loop_
_entity.id
_entity.type
_entity.pdbx_description
1 polymer ?
#
loop_
_entity_poly.entity_id
_entity_poly.type
_entity_poly.pdbx_seq_one_letter_code
_entity_poly.pdbx_strand_id
1 'polypeptide(L)'
;MIVHVRLQKHLLCTLLTACFFLIFDHHACALEISSKRDCVVCHIMWMEDFRTDQETLVPFQPGNVLMKDTQGVVSSEEICYSCHDGYVMESRHITWTHNRHPVFVKPSKNITVPLDLPLSVKDEIYCGTCHSAHGKGAAPQHGDPTGRTALFREVNVDSSLCEKCHRNEASFKFSNGHPLQTKALELPDRLFELGAKPASEKNKVICQSCHKIHGALGNKILLLDNRNSELCTLCHEKQKSLVDTKHDLRTTLPDEKNIQKQSLLESGPCSACHIPHNAAGNRLWARPIKEGNPASQLCLTCHGEDTDYKTKRIGKYSHPINVELVSEVKLSDELPLFSEGGTKNPKGNVQCFTCHDIHRWDPNSLINKGGKDVEGDSSNSFLRIPNDSSVLCLKCHTDKNQLATSDHNLAVTAPEEKNVQGFTPLVSGPCGVCHIPHNAVAKRLWAKELPATKDYITQLCTNCHNENGAAKDKLIGDHYHPVNVALNKFSIFRVYEISRELPLYDSEGNQADNGRLVCMTCHDPHTWDPNTQVLNYTFKNVEGDASNSFLRKTNSPTSDLCKICHKNKAYVDGTDHDLNVTAPEAVNLLGQTVKESGPCGACHLVHNSPNIMKLWGREYGKIRYDEDIINALCNSCHSKNGIAKDKIPLIATHPEERLVNNVLRSDRDAIDFSPLFDKKTGEEVSVGNISCPSCHNAHQWSPLVKGKGINKKLEGNSTNSFLRNVSYNNICIDCHGLDALFRYKYFHDPKERVEPPAAVIKFNE
;
A
#
# COMPACT_ATOMS: atom_id res chain seq x y z
N MET A 1 61.70 100.60 39.77
CA MET A 1 61.23 99.36 39.11
C MET A 1 59.97 98.89 39.82
N ILE A 2 58.79 98.94 39.18
CA ILE A 2 57.54 98.18 39.47
C ILE A 2 56.35 98.72 38.62
N VAL A 3 56.45 99.91 38.00
CA VAL A 3 55.34 100.47 37.20
C VAL A 3 55.40 100.15 35.69
N HIS A 4 56.53 99.67 35.15
CA HIS A 4 56.69 99.38 33.71
C HIS A 4 56.30 97.97 33.25
N VAL A 5 55.91 97.05 34.15
CA VAL A 5 55.58 95.65 33.78
C VAL A 5 54.07 95.40 33.64
N ARG A 6 53.20 96.32 34.10
CA ARG A 6 51.73 96.13 34.05
C ARG A 6 51.07 96.56 32.73
N LEU A 7 51.62 97.53 31.99
CA LEU A 7 51.02 97.99 30.73
C LEU A 7 51.20 97.00 29.57
N GLN A 8 52.32 96.25 29.51
CA GLN A 8 52.58 95.29 28.43
C GLN A 8 51.70 94.03 28.50
N LYS A 9 51.26 93.60 29.69
CA LYS A 9 50.38 92.42 29.84
C LYS A 9 48.95 92.69 29.38
N HIS A 10 48.43 93.89 29.59
CA HIS A 10 47.07 94.22 29.15
C HIS A 10 46.97 94.41 27.64
N LEU A 11 47.98 95.00 26.99
CA LEU A 11 47.99 95.17 25.53
C LEU A 11 48.17 93.83 24.79
N LEU A 12 48.98 92.91 25.35
CA LEU A 12 49.16 91.57 24.77
C LEU A 12 47.91 90.70 24.95
N CYS A 13 47.21 90.79 26.08
CA CYS A 13 45.96 90.08 26.31
C CYS A 13 44.83 90.56 25.40
N THR A 14 44.71 91.88 25.15
CA THR A 14 43.67 92.43 24.25
C THR A 14 43.96 92.13 22.78
N LEU A 15 45.23 92.11 22.35
CA LEU A 15 45.62 91.69 20.99
C LEU A 15 45.40 90.18 20.76
N LEU A 16 45.66 89.33 21.77
CA LEU A 16 45.40 87.89 21.70
C LEU A 16 43.91 87.54 21.70
N THR A 17 43.08 88.28 22.45
CA THR A 17 41.61 88.08 22.42
C THR A 17 40.99 88.61 21.12
N ALA A 18 41.46 89.74 20.58
CA ALA A 18 41.01 90.24 19.28
C ALA A 18 41.40 89.30 18.11
N CYS A 19 42.59 88.70 18.14
CA CYS A 19 42.97 87.66 17.17
C CYS A 19 42.16 86.36 17.34
N PHE A 20 41.78 85.98 18.57
CA PHE A 20 40.90 84.83 18.78
C PHE A 20 39.49 85.09 18.21
N PHE A 21 38.87 86.24 18.45
CA PHE A 21 37.54 86.52 17.87
C PHE A 21 37.54 86.61 16.33
N LEU A 22 38.62 87.09 15.71
CA LEU A 22 38.73 87.16 14.24
C LEU A 22 38.97 85.79 13.56
N ILE A 23 39.48 84.78 14.27
CA ILE A 23 39.70 83.44 13.72
C ILE A 23 38.45 82.54 13.89
N PHE A 24 37.60 82.80 14.89
CA PHE A 24 36.39 81.99 15.11
C PHE A 24 35.19 82.37 14.25
N ASP A 25 35.06 83.62 13.78
CA ASP A 25 33.92 84.02 12.94
C ASP A 25 34.02 83.58 11.47
N HIS A 26 35.21 83.29 10.94
CA HIS A 26 35.36 82.83 9.55
C HIS A 26 35.15 81.32 9.35
N HIS A 27 35.20 80.51 10.42
CA HIS A 27 34.86 79.09 10.32
C HIS A 27 33.36 78.80 10.49
N ALA A 28 32.61 79.68 11.17
CA ALA A 28 31.16 79.54 11.30
C ALA A 28 30.43 79.82 9.97
N CYS A 29 30.84 80.84 9.20
CA CYS A 29 30.22 81.14 7.90
C CYS A 29 30.68 80.21 6.76
N ALA A 30 31.86 79.57 6.86
CA ALA A 30 32.34 78.67 5.81
C ALA A 30 31.72 77.25 5.87
N LEU A 31 31.22 76.82 7.03
CA LEU A 31 30.55 75.52 7.21
C LEU A 31 29.03 75.55 7.01
N GLU A 32 28.42 76.74 6.90
CA GLU A 32 26.99 76.86 6.58
C GLU A 32 26.70 76.74 5.06
N ILE A 33 27.75 76.71 4.23
CA ILE A 33 27.66 76.48 2.78
C ILE A 33 28.09 75.03 2.47
N SER A 34 27.22 74.05 2.73
CA SER A 34 27.30 72.75 2.03
C SER A 34 25.98 71.98 2.04
N SER A 35 25.20 72.00 3.12
CA SER A 35 23.98 71.17 3.21
C SER A 35 22.84 71.67 2.30
N LYS A 36 22.71 72.99 2.12
CA LYS A 36 21.66 73.57 1.28
C LYS A 36 21.87 73.28 -0.22
N ARG A 37 23.11 73.25 -0.72
CA ARG A 37 23.39 72.90 -2.14
C ARG A 37 23.02 71.46 -2.46
N ASP A 38 23.35 70.53 -1.55
CA ASP A 38 23.10 69.10 -1.76
C ASP A 38 21.60 68.77 -1.68
N CYS A 39 20.84 69.45 -0.80
CA CYS A 39 19.39 69.30 -0.73
C CYS A 39 18.67 69.85 -1.96
N VAL A 40 19.20 70.90 -2.59
CA VAL A 40 18.60 71.60 -3.75
C VAL A 40 18.62 70.76 -5.03
N VAL A 41 19.54 69.80 -5.15
CA VAL A 41 19.58 68.86 -6.28
C VAL A 41 18.24 68.12 -6.42
N CYS A 42 17.64 67.75 -5.29
CA CYS A 42 16.31 67.14 -5.27
C CYS A 42 15.24 68.21 -5.03
N HIS A 43 15.41 69.03 -4.00
CA HIS A 43 14.44 70.01 -3.56
C HIS A 43 14.70 71.41 -4.14
N ILE A 44 14.78 71.52 -5.47
CA ILE A 44 15.11 72.80 -6.12
C ILE A 44 14.14 73.93 -5.72
N MET A 45 12.88 73.58 -5.47
CA MET A 45 11.82 74.47 -4.98
C MET A 45 12.00 74.94 -3.52
N TRP A 46 12.99 74.41 -2.80
CA TRP A 46 13.35 74.85 -1.45
C TRP A 46 14.36 76.00 -1.45
N MET A 47 14.94 76.38 -2.60
CA MET A 47 15.75 77.60 -2.66
C MET A 47 14.86 78.83 -2.55
N GLU A 48 15.31 79.79 -1.75
CA GLU A 48 14.67 81.10 -1.64
C GLU A 48 14.60 81.82 -3.00
N ASP A 49 15.56 81.57 -3.90
CA ASP A 49 15.60 82.12 -5.27
C ASP A 49 14.42 81.70 -6.16
N PHE A 50 13.74 80.59 -5.82
CA PHE A 50 12.51 80.14 -6.48
C PHE A 50 11.23 80.61 -5.77
N ARG A 51 11.34 81.30 -4.62
CA ARG A 51 10.21 81.89 -3.89
C ARG A 51 10.08 83.38 -4.22
N THR A 52 9.97 83.69 -5.51
CA THR A 52 9.85 85.07 -5.99
C THR A 52 8.49 85.29 -6.62
N ASP A 53 8.14 86.57 -6.81
CA ASP A 53 6.98 87.03 -7.57
C ASP A 53 7.22 87.03 -9.09
N GLN A 54 8.41 86.62 -9.54
CA GLN A 54 8.80 86.58 -10.94
C GLN A 54 8.46 85.22 -11.57
N GLU A 55 8.09 85.23 -12.85
CA GLU A 55 7.80 84.02 -13.61
C GLU A 55 9.09 83.20 -13.83
N THR A 56 9.12 81.98 -13.29
CA THR A 56 10.28 81.10 -13.35
C THR A 56 10.35 80.36 -14.68
N LEU A 57 11.55 80.15 -15.23
CA LEU A 57 11.78 79.37 -16.47
C LEU A 57 11.27 77.91 -16.37
N VAL A 58 11.27 77.37 -15.15
CA VAL A 58 10.59 76.10 -14.82
C VAL A 58 9.24 76.46 -14.22
N PRO A 59 8.11 76.03 -14.81
CA PRO A 59 6.79 76.35 -14.27
C PRO A 59 6.67 75.90 -12.82
N PHE A 60 6.27 76.81 -11.93
CA PHE A 60 5.87 76.45 -10.57
C PHE A 60 4.68 75.50 -10.67
N GLN A 61 4.86 74.22 -10.35
CA GLN A 61 3.80 73.21 -10.33
C GLN A 61 3.44 72.85 -8.88
N PRO A 62 2.57 73.63 -8.20
CA PRO A 62 1.98 73.21 -6.95
C PRO A 62 0.99 72.08 -7.26
N GLY A 63 1.18 70.91 -6.65
CA GLY A 63 0.20 69.82 -6.70
C GLY A 63 0.59 68.54 -7.43
N ASN A 64 1.77 68.43 -8.02
CA ASN A 64 2.26 67.15 -8.54
C ASN A 64 3.20 66.49 -7.54
N VAL A 65 2.67 65.85 -6.50
CA VAL A 65 3.53 65.14 -5.55
C VAL A 65 2.95 63.77 -5.24
N LEU A 66 3.69 62.74 -5.62
CA LEU A 66 3.32 61.34 -5.50
C LEU A 66 3.39 60.84 -4.05
N MET A 67 3.30 61.74 -3.07
CA MET A 67 3.20 61.46 -1.65
C MET A 67 2.19 62.42 -1.04
N LYS A 68 1.23 61.87 -0.30
CA LYS A 68 0.26 62.66 0.47
C LYS A 68 1.00 63.63 1.40
N ASP A 69 0.58 64.89 1.42
CA ASP A 69 1.07 65.94 2.32
C ASP A 69 2.55 66.38 2.11
N THR A 70 3.06 66.32 0.86
CA THR A 70 4.44 66.75 0.53
C THR A 70 4.48 67.74 -0.65
N GLN A 71 5.62 68.46 -0.81
CA GLN A 71 5.77 69.57 -1.74
C GLN A 71 6.92 69.34 -2.74
N GLY A 72 6.63 69.35 -4.05
CA GLY A 72 7.60 69.32 -5.16
C GLY A 72 7.71 68.01 -5.95
N VAL A 73 8.32 68.08 -7.14
CA VAL A 73 8.56 66.98 -8.11
C VAL A 73 9.46 65.84 -7.61
N VAL A 74 10.01 65.93 -6.39
CA VAL A 74 11.03 65.03 -5.80
C VAL A 74 10.68 63.55 -5.71
N SER A 75 9.41 63.22 -5.87
CA SER A 75 8.89 61.85 -5.81
C SER A 75 8.46 61.30 -7.17
N SER A 76 8.62 62.09 -8.24
CA SER A 76 8.22 61.76 -9.62
C SER A 76 9.12 60.71 -10.27
N GLU A 77 8.54 59.95 -11.21
CA GLU A 77 9.32 58.97 -11.99
C GLU A 77 10.43 59.72 -12.74
N GLU A 78 10.13 60.91 -13.28
CA GLU A 78 11.04 61.81 -14.00
C GLU A 78 12.24 62.25 -13.14
N ILE A 79 12.04 62.51 -11.84
CA ILE A 79 13.17 62.80 -10.94
C ILE A 79 14.00 61.57 -10.63
N CYS A 80 13.38 60.39 -10.55
CA CYS A 80 14.15 59.14 -10.48
C CYS A 80 14.99 58.96 -11.75
N TYR A 81 14.45 59.34 -12.92
CA TYR A 81 15.22 59.36 -14.19
C TYR A 81 16.30 60.44 -14.23
N SER A 82 16.17 61.59 -13.57
CA SER A 82 17.16 62.67 -13.72
C SER A 82 18.52 62.35 -13.08
N CYS A 83 18.56 61.54 -12.02
CA CYS A 83 19.82 61.06 -11.42
C CYS A 83 20.41 59.85 -12.16
N HIS A 84 19.58 59.19 -12.96
CA HIS A 84 19.97 58.12 -13.84
C HIS A 84 19.94 58.69 -15.26
N ASP A 85 20.91 59.50 -15.67
CA ASP A 85 20.91 60.15 -16.99
C ASP A 85 21.86 59.46 -17.99
N GLY A 86 22.81 58.65 -17.50
CA GLY A 86 23.75 57.84 -18.29
C GLY A 86 25.21 58.18 -18.01
N TYR A 87 25.48 59.20 -17.20
CA TYR A 87 26.82 59.58 -16.78
C TYR A 87 27.34 58.77 -15.57
N VAL A 88 26.50 57.91 -14.98
CA VAL A 88 26.83 56.98 -13.89
C VAL A 88 26.58 55.53 -14.34
N MET A 89 27.37 54.57 -13.82
CA MET A 89 27.07 53.13 -13.97
C MET A 89 25.73 52.83 -13.28
N GLU A 90 24.65 52.71 -14.06
CA GLU A 90 23.30 52.71 -13.51
C GLU A 90 22.37 51.65 -14.12
N SER A 91 21.25 51.38 -13.43
CA SER A 91 20.40 50.20 -13.65
C SER A 91 19.14 50.48 -14.47
N ARG A 92 18.98 51.65 -15.12
CA ARG A 92 17.78 51.99 -15.90
C ARG A 92 17.47 50.97 -16.97
N HIS A 93 18.51 50.56 -17.72
CA HIS A 93 18.38 49.53 -18.74
C HIS A 93 17.86 48.20 -18.18
N ILE A 94 17.95 47.96 -16.86
CA ILE A 94 17.36 46.80 -16.18
C ILE A 94 15.94 47.14 -15.72
N THR A 95 15.76 48.24 -14.98
CA THR A 95 14.48 48.59 -14.32
C THR A 95 13.34 48.83 -15.30
N TRP A 96 13.60 49.42 -16.47
CA TRP A 96 12.53 49.81 -17.42
C TRP A 96 12.43 48.97 -18.70
N THR A 97 13.33 48.02 -18.93
CA THR A 97 13.35 47.23 -20.19
C THR A 97 12.54 45.94 -20.13
N HIS A 98 12.36 45.35 -18.93
CA HIS A 98 11.57 44.12 -18.76
C HIS A 98 10.52 44.30 -17.65
N ASN A 99 9.98 43.19 -17.12
CA ASN A 99 8.96 43.23 -16.09
C ASN A 99 9.49 43.88 -14.81
N ARG A 100 8.66 44.71 -14.19
CA ARG A 100 8.95 45.38 -12.92
C ARG A 100 7.75 45.29 -11.99
N HIS A 101 7.97 45.57 -10.70
CA HIS A 101 6.86 45.77 -9.79
C HIS A 101 5.96 46.90 -10.33
N PRO A 102 4.64 46.67 -10.48
CA PRO A 102 3.74 47.71 -10.95
C PRO A 102 3.82 48.97 -10.10
N VAL A 103 3.87 50.12 -10.75
CA VAL A 103 3.83 51.47 -10.15
C VAL A 103 2.68 52.26 -10.78
N PHE A 104 2.20 53.27 -10.08
CA PHE A 104 1.00 54.06 -10.41
C PHE A 104 -0.26 53.18 -10.54
N VAL A 105 -0.33 52.15 -9.69
CA VAL A 105 -1.50 51.27 -9.57
C VAL A 105 -1.94 51.21 -8.12
N LYS A 106 -3.25 51.18 -7.90
CA LYS A 106 -3.81 50.98 -6.56
C LYS A 106 -3.45 49.58 -6.05
N PRO A 107 -3.05 49.42 -4.77
CA PRO A 107 -2.87 48.12 -4.17
C PRO A 107 -4.11 47.24 -4.36
N SER A 108 -3.91 45.98 -4.75
CA SER A 108 -5.03 45.03 -4.85
C SER A 108 -5.59 44.71 -3.45
N LYS A 109 -6.81 44.19 -3.39
CA LYS A 109 -7.44 43.73 -2.13
C LYS A 109 -6.63 42.65 -1.38
N ASN A 110 -5.70 41.98 -2.06
CA ASN A 110 -4.89 40.91 -1.50
C ASN A 110 -3.58 41.40 -0.87
N ILE A 111 -3.28 42.71 -0.96
CA ILE A 111 -2.04 43.31 -0.48
C ILE A 111 -2.38 44.32 0.61
N THR A 112 -1.65 44.27 1.72
CA THR A 112 -1.84 45.20 2.85
C THR A 112 -0.63 46.11 2.94
N VAL A 113 -0.73 47.34 2.47
CA VAL A 113 0.36 48.33 2.57
C VAL A 113 0.35 48.96 3.97
N PRO A 114 1.44 48.83 4.75
CA PRO A 114 1.55 49.49 6.05
C PRO A 114 1.55 51.02 5.94
N LEU A 115 1.10 51.71 6.99
CA LEU A 115 1.06 53.18 7.02
C LEU A 115 2.45 53.85 6.91
N ASP A 116 3.52 53.16 7.29
CA ASP A 116 4.91 53.64 7.16
C ASP A 116 5.44 53.58 5.72
N LEU A 117 4.73 52.92 4.80
CA LEU A 117 5.04 52.91 3.38
C LEU A 117 4.03 53.82 2.64
N PRO A 118 4.45 55.01 2.19
CA PRO A 118 3.54 55.99 1.64
C PRO A 118 3.00 55.55 0.28
N LEU A 119 1.73 55.83 0.04
CA LEU A 119 1.11 55.77 -1.28
C LEU A 119 1.08 57.16 -1.91
N SER A 120 0.82 57.20 -3.22
CA SER A 120 0.58 58.44 -3.93
C SER A 120 -0.66 59.17 -3.42
N VAL A 121 -0.81 60.44 -3.81
CA VAL A 121 -2.03 61.22 -3.56
C VAL A 121 -3.30 60.60 -4.15
N LYS A 122 -3.16 59.63 -5.07
CA LYS A 122 -4.24 58.84 -5.66
C LYS A 122 -4.40 57.45 -5.01
N ASP A 123 -3.72 57.20 -3.89
CA ASP A 123 -3.64 55.90 -3.20
C ASP A 123 -2.99 54.79 -4.05
N GLU A 124 -1.99 55.14 -4.86
CA GLU A 124 -1.26 54.20 -5.74
C GLU A 124 0.13 53.87 -5.18
N ILE A 125 0.61 52.64 -5.44
CA ILE A 125 2.02 52.28 -5.25
C ILE A 125 2.86 53.06 -6.25
N TYR A 126 3.98 53.64 -5.82
CA TYR A 126 4.93 54.31 -6.71
C TYR A 126 6.36 54.05 -6.21
N CYS A 127 7.37 54.55 -6.92
CA CYS A 127 8.78 54.29 -6.59
C CYS A 127 9.13 54.65 -5.14
N GLY A 128 8.61 55.77 -4.63
CA GLY A 128 8.88 56.24 -3.28
C GLY A 128 8.14 55.48 -2.17
N THR A 129 7.22 54.57 -2.49
CA THR A 129 6.65 53.64 -1.51
C THR A 129 7.75 52.74 -0.94
N CYS A 130 8.62 52.23 -1.81
CA CYS A 130 9.73 51.36 -1.44
C CYS A 130 11.06 52.13 -1.30
N HIS A 131 11.21 53.23 -2.05
CA HIS A 131 12.43 54.01 -2.09
C HIS A 131 12.33 55.33 -1.32
N SER A 132 13.43 55.76 -0.71
CA SER A 132 13.58 57.08 -0.13
C SER A 132 15.07 57.42 -0.05
N ALA A 133 15.45 58.59 -0.54
CA ALA A 133 16.81 59.10 -0.37
C ALA A 133 17.16 59.42 1.10
N HIS A 134 16.15 59.50 1.95
CA HIS A 134 16.25 59.67 3.39
C HIS A 134 15.79 58.42 4.16
N GLY A 135 15.68 57.29 3.47
CA GLY A 135 15.20 56.04 4.05
C GLY A 135 16.21 55.45 5.04
N LYS A 136 15.72 54.63 5.98
CA LYS A 136 16.60 53.90 6.91
C LYS A 136 17.56 52.95 6.20
N GLY A 137 17.22 52.52 4.98
CA GLY A 137 18.07 51.68 4.14
C GLY A 137 18.99 52.47 3.20
N ALA A 138 18.94 53.80 3.20
CA ALA A 138 19.83 54.64 2.40
C ALA A 138 21.18 54.84 3.15
N ALA A 139 22.25 54.21 2.66
CA ALA A 139 23.68 54.32 3.06
C ALA A 139 24.26 53.20 3.97
N PRO A 140 25.61 53.11 4.12
CA PRO A 140 26.49 52.02 3.72
C PRO A 140 26.64 50.86 4.72
N GLN A 141 25.70 50.70 5.67
CA GLN A 141 25.80 49.68 6.72
C GLN A 141 25.33 48.29 6.29
N HIS A 142 24.91 48.11 5.03
CA HIS A 142 24.37 46.85 4.50
C HIS A 142 25.33 46.08 3.58
N GLY A 143 26.64 46.21 3.80
CA GLY A 143 27.63 45.32 3.18
C GLY A 143 28.10 45.71 1.77
N ASP A 144 27.72 46.88 1.26
CA ASP A 144 28.36 47.48 0.07
C ASP A 144 29.39 48.53 0.52
N PRO A 145 30.71 48.20 0.53
CA PRO A 145 31.76 49.13 0.91
C PRO A 145 31.96 50.26 -0.12
N THR A 146 31.24 50.26 -1.25
CA THR A 146 31.33 51.28 -2.31
C THR A 146 30.28 52.38 -2.21
N GLY A 147 29.37 52.32 -1.22
CA GLY A 147 28.43 53.41 -0.95
C GLY A 147 27.38 53.64 -2.05
N ARG A 148 27.07 52.62 -2.87
CA ARG A 148 25.99 52.75 -3.87
C ARG A 148 24.65 52.60 -3.16
N THR A 149 24.00 53.73 -2.97
CA THR A 149 22.72 53.93 -2.31
C THR A 149 21.60 53.14 -2.99
N ALA A 150 21.35 51.92 -2.55
CA ALA A 150 20.03 51.33 -2.72
C ALA A 150 19.10 52.14 -1.81
N LEU A 151 18.52 53.23 -2.32
CA LEU A 151 17.69 54.22 -1.60
C LEU A 151 16.42 53.55 -1.04
N PHE A 152 16.51 52.52 -0.20
CA PHE A 152 15.35 51.83 0.35
C PHE A 152 14.82 52.62 1.55
N ARG A 153 13.50 52.78 1.59
CA ARG A 153 12.81 53.44 2.71
C ARG A 153 13.05 52.72 4.03
N GLU A 154 13.12 51.39 3.97
CA GLU A 154 13.30 50.49 5.11
C GLU A 154 14.37 49.44 4.78
N VAL A 155 15.01 48.87 5.82
CA VAL A 155 16.01 47.82 5.66
C VAL A 155 15.35 46.55 5.11
N ASN A 156 15.81 46.07 3.96
CA ASN A 156 15.28 44.87 3.29
C ASN A 156 16.23 43.68 3.42
N VAL A 157 16.42 43.18 4.65
CA VAL A 157 17.16 41.94 4.90
C VAL A 157 16.24 40.76 4.64
N ASP A 158 16.71 39.78 3.87
CA ASP A 158 15.99 38.51 3.59
C ASP A 158 14.54 38.70 3.11
N SER A 159 14.30 39.74 2.30
CA SER A 159 12.98 40.12 1.78
C SER A 159 11.97 40.65 2.81
N SER A 160 12.43 41.11 3.99
CA SER A 160 11.56 41.67 5.05
C SER A 160 10.63 42.81 4.59
N LEU A 161 11.06 43.62 3.61
CA LEU A 161 10.23 44.70 3.05
C LEU A 161 9.08 44.13 2.20
N CYS A 162 9.30 43.01 1.52
CA CYS A 162 8.26 42.33 0.75
C CYS A 162 7.17 41.77 1.67
N GLU A 163 7.58 41.15 2.78
CA GLU A 163 6.69 40.52 3.77
C GLU A 163 5.77 41.54 4.47
N LYS A 164 6.21 42.80 4.59
CA LYS A 164 5.39 43.89 5.14
C LYS A 164 4.07 44.08 4.37
N CYS A 165 4.12 43.92 3.03
CA CYS A 165 3.00 44.11 2.12
C CYS A 165 2.31 42.80 1.70
N HIS A 166 3.11 41.78 1.36
CA HIS A 166 2.66 40.47 0.88
C HIS A 166 2.49 39.46 2.02
N ARG A 167 1.69 39.84 3.02
CA ARG A 167 1.58 39.08 4.29
C ARG A 167 1.00 37.68 4.09
N ASN A 168 0.07 37.50 3.16
CA ASN A 168 -0.56 36.21 2.90
C ASN A 168 0.42 35.24 2.23
N GLU A 169 1.18 35.73 1.24
CA GLU A 169 2.23 34.98 0.56
C GLU A 169 3.42 34.69 1.52
N ALA A 170 3.74 35.63 2.41
CA ALA A 170 4.79 35.46 3.43
C ALA A 170 4.40 34.45 4.54
N SER A 171 3.11 34.29 4.83
CA SER A 171 2.61 33.37 5.86
C SER A 171 2.47 31.93 5.35
N PHE A 172 3.56 31.37 4.84
CA PHE A 172 3.57 30.09 4.10
C PHE A 172 2.99 28.89 4.89
N LYS A 173 3.11 28.84 6.23
CA LYS A 173 2.49 27.77 7.03
C LYS A 173 0.96 27.88 7.05
N PHE A 174 0.43 29.09 7.05
CA PHE A 174 -1.01 29.34 7.06
C PHE A 174 -1.61 29.21 5.66
N SER A 175 -0.89 29.68 4.64
CA SER A 175 -1.34 29.66 3.24
C SER A 175 -0.92 28.42 2.45
N ASN A 176 -0.33 27.41 3.12
CA ASN A 176 0.26 26.23 2.49
C ASN A 176 1.23 26.58 1.35
N GLY A 177 2.01 27.64 1.53
CA GLY A 177 2.97 28.15 0.54
C GLY A 177 4.30 27.39 0.54
N HIS A 178 5.09 27.65 -0.50
CA HIS A 178 6.44 27.13 -0.65
C HIS A 178 7.27 27.54 0.57
N PRO A 179 8.00 26.62 1.22
CA PRO A 179 8.80 26.96 2.38
C PRO A 179 9.79 28.09 2.08
N LEU A 180 9.74 29.14 2.89
CA LEU A 180 10.72 30.24 2.92
C LEU A 180 11.55 30.14 4.20
N GLN A 181 12.65 30.90 4.25
CA GLN A 181 13.53 31.00 5.41
C GLN A 181 14.11 29.62 5.83
N THR A 182 14.21 28.70 4.87
CA THR A 182 14.76 27.34 5.04
C THR A 182 16.04 27.17 4.25
N LYS A 183 16.89 26.23 4.69
CA LYS A 183 18.16 25.86 4.05
C LYS A 183 18.20 24.39 3.65
N ALA A 184 17.02 23.80 3.43
CA ALA A 184 16.87 22.37 3.19
C ALA A 184 17.55 21.89 1.89
N LEU A 185 17.82 22.79 0.95
CA LEU A 185 18.49 22.50 -0.32
C LEU A 185 19.62 23.51 -0.55
N GLU A 186 20.65 23.07 -1.25
CA GLU A 186 21.67 23.97 -1.80
C GLU A 186 21.06 24.78 -2.95
N LEU A 187 21.29 26.10 -2.94
CA LEU A 187 20.80 26.97 -4.00
C LEU A 187 21.83 27.01 -5.14
N PRO A 188 21.44 26.68 -6.39
CA PRO A 188 22.37 26.67 -7.52
C PRO A 188 22.85 28.08 -7.86
N ASP A 189 24.13 28.21 -8.19
CA ASP A 189 24.77 29.50 -8.55
C ASP A 189 24.06 30.20 -9.71
N ARG A 190 23.52 29.42 -10.64
CA ARG A 190 22.74 29.90 -11.78
C ARG A 190 21.56 30.80 -11.38
N LEU A 191 20.93 30.60 -10.21
CA LEU A 191 19.89 31.52 -9.74
C LEU A 191 20.42 32.95 -9.58
N PHE A 192 21.62 33.10 -9.02
CA PHE A 192 22.24 34.40 -8.78
C PHE A 192 22.75 35.04 -10.06
N GLU A 193 23.25 34.24 -11.02
CA GLU A 193 23.58 34.70 -12.38
C GLU A 193 22.35 35.31 -13.10
N LEU A 194 21.17 34.75 -12.83
CA LEU A 194 19.89 35.23 -13.38
C LEU A 194 19.33 36.46 -12.62
N GLY A 195 20.00 36.91 -11.57
CA GLY A 195 19.66 38.12 -10.81
C GLY A 195 18.90 37.88 -9.52
N ALA A 196 18.87 36.64 -8.99
CA ALA A 196 18.41 36.38 -7.64
C ALA A 196 19.28 37.13 -6.60
N LYS A 197 18.71 37.46 -5.44
CA LYS A 197 19.49 38.03 -4.33
C LYS A 197 19.86 36.95 -3.33
N PRO A 198 21.15 36.88 -2.90
CA PRO A 198 21.52 36.02 -1.80
C PRO A 198 20.88 36.54 -0.52
N ALA A 199 20.41 35.61 0.32
CA ALA A 199 20.03 35.90 1.68
C ALA A 199 21.27 36.17 2.55
N SER A 200 21.04 36.68 3.76
CA SER A 200 22.07 36.89 4.79
C SER A 200 22.82 35.62 5.15
N GLU A 201 22.16 34.46 5.02
CA GLU A 201 22.72 33.15 5.27
C GLU A 201 22.73 32.31 3.98
N LYS A 202 23.83 31.57 3.74
CA LYS A 202 23.96 30.71 2.57
C LYS A 202 22.80 29.71 2.48
N ASN A 203 22.32 29.47 1.26
CA ASN A 203 21.25 28.52 0.90
C ASN A 203 19.86 28.84 1.46
N LYS A 204 19.67 30.00 2.08
CA LYS A 204 18.39 30.39 2.63
C LYS A 204 17.46 30.92 1.53
N VAL A 205 16.31 30.27 1.35
CA VAL A 205 15.30 30.66 0.34
C VAL A 205 14.51 31.88 0.81
N ILE A 206 14.45 32.92 0.00
CA ILE A 206 13.71 34.18 0.26
C ILE A 206 12.88 34.56 -0.97
N CYS A 207 12.01 35.58 -0.86
CA CYS A 207 11.16 36.02 -1.99
C CYS A 207 12.02 36.39 -3.22
N GLN A 208 13.16 37.04 -2.98
CA GLN A 208 14.11 37.44 -4.02
C GLN A 208 14.99 36.30 -4.56
N SER A 209 14.77 35.06 -4.10
CA SER A 209 15.33 33.86 -4.73
C SER A 209 14.56 33.47 -6.00
N CYS A 210 13.29 33.89 -6.12
CA CYS A 210 12.42 33.59 -7.26
C CYS A 210 11.99 34.85 -8.02
N HIS A 211 11.83 35.96 -7.30
CA HIS A 211 11.36 37.23 -7.85
C HIS A 211 12.48 38.26 -8.03
N LYS A 212 12.40 39.02 -9.11
CA LYS A 212 13.29 40.14 -9.43
C LYS A 212 12.45 41.40 -9.66
N ILE A 213 12.50 42.31 -8.70
CA ILE A 213 11.63 43.50 -8.63
C ILE A 213 11.81 44.39 -9.87
N HIS A 214 13.03 44.46 -10.41
CA HIS A 214 13.41 45.31 -11.55
C HIS A 214 14.03 44.46 -12.65
N GLY A 215 13.46 44.49 -13.86
CA GLY A 215 14.02 43.81 -15.02
C GLY A 215 13.93 42.29 -14.96
N ALA A 216 12.82 41.77 -14.46
CA ALA A 216 12.48 40.35 -14.49
C ALA A 216 12.14 39.91 -15.92
N LEU A 217 12.71 38.78 -16.36
CA LEU A 217 12.40 38.22 -17.67
C LEU A 217 11.04 37.52 -17.69
N GLY A 218 10.63 36.93 -16.55
CA GLY A 218 9.36 36.25 -16.41
C GLY A 218 8.21 37.17 -16.01
N ASN A 219 7.00 36.77 -16.38
CA ASN A 219 5.76 37.37 -15.89
C ASN A 219 5.69 37.30 -14.35
N LYS A 220 4.90 38.20 -13.73
CA LYS A 220 4.80 38.32 -12.27
C LYS A 220 6.16 38.48 -11.60
N ILE A 221 7.04 39.25 -12.25
CA ILE A 221 8.39 39.58 -11.81
C ILE A 221 9.26 38.38 -11.45
N LEU A 222 9.11 37.25 -12.16
CA LEU A 222 9.96 36.06 -11.96
C LEU A 222 11.31 36.23 -12.65
N LEU A 223 12.35 35.58 -12.12
CA LEU A 223 13.70 35.61 -12.70
C LEU A 223 13.72 35.18 -14.18
N LEU A 224 12.89 34.19 -14.53
CA LEU A 224 12.76 33.60 -15.86
C LEU A 224 11.29 33.35 -16.19
N ASP A 225 11.01 33.20 -17.48
CA ASP A 225 9.73 32.66 -17.94
C ASP A 225 9.54 31.25 -17.36
N ASN A 226 8.37 31.00 -16.78
CA ASN A 226 8.07 29.77 -16.07
C ASN A 226 6.97 28.92 -16.75
N ARG A 227 6.62 29.20 -18.00
CA ARG A 227 5.67 28.38 -18.79
C ARG A 227 6.07 26.91 -18.96
N ASN A 228 7.36 26.60 -18.78
CA ASN A 228 7.90 25.23 -18.76
C ASN A 228 8.39 24.79 -17.37
N SER A 229 8.03 25.52 -16.31
CA SER A 229 8.50 25.28 -14.93
C SER A 229 10.04 25.33 -14.77
N GLU A 230 10.72 26.10 -15.61
CA GLU A 230 12.18 26.22 -15.62
C GLU A 230 12.74 26.69 -14.26
N LEU A 231 12.06 27.65 -13.61
CA LEU A 231 12.46 28.15 -12.29
C LEU A 231 12.41 27.05 -11.23
N CYS A 232 11.39 26.20 -11.26
CA CYS A 232 11.27 25.08 -10.34
C CYS A 232 12.41 24.07 -10.54
N THR A 233 12.74 23.77 -11.81
CA THR A 233 13.74 22.76 -12.15
C THR A 233 15.19 23.18 -11.87
N LEU A 234 15.45 24.48 -11.60
CA LEU A 234 16.77 24.92 -11.13
C LEU A 234 17.14 24.26 -9.80
N CYS A 235 16.18 24.12 -8.87
CA CYS A 235 16.41 23.44 -7.59
C CYS A 235 15.86 22.00 -7.57
N HIS A 236 14.79 21.72 -8.32
CA HIS A 236 14.10 20.42 -8.35
C HIS A 236 14.38 19.66 -9.65
N GLU A 237 15.67 19.51 -9.99
CA GLU A 237 16.11 18.92 -11.26
C GLU A 237 15.56 17.50 -11.48
N LYS A 238 15.49 16.69 -10.43
CA LYS A 238 14.98 15.31 -10.48
C LYS A 238 13.54 15.21 -10.95
N GLN A 239 12.73 16.26 -10.78
CA GLN A 239 11.33 16.29 -11.17
C GLN A 239 11.13 16.72 -12.63
N LYS A 240 12.19 17.13 -13.34
CA LYS A 240 12.14 17.54 -14.75
C LYS A 240 11.63 16.43 -15.68
N SER A 241 11.79 15.15 -15.30
CA SER A 241 11.31 14.00 -16.06
C SER A 241 9.78 13.92 -16.18
N LEU A 242 9.03 14.70 -15.39
CA LEU A 242 7.58 14.84 -15.50
C LEU A 242 7.14 15.42 -16.85
N VAL A 243 7.93 16.34 -17.40
CA VAL A 243 7.61 17.05 -18.66
C VAL A 243 7.50 16.05 -19.81
N ASP A 244 6.50 16.20 -20.67
CA ASP A 244 6.15 15.30 -21.78
C ASP A 244 5.64 13.89 -21.36
N THR A 245 5.30 13.69 -20.08
CA THR A 245 4.61 12.46 -19.64
C THR A 245 3.10 12.66 -19.67
N LYS A 246 2.32 11.60 -19.40
CA LYS A 246 0.85 11.71 -19.22
C LYS A 246 0.42 12.67 -18.08
N HIS A 247 1.30 12.93 -17.11
CA HIS A 247 1.06 13.91 -16.04
C HIS A 247 1.52 15.33 -16.39
N ASP A 248 2.07 15.56 -17.60
CA ASP A 248 2.16 16.91 -18.16
C ASP A 248 0.77 17.34 -18.64
N LEU A 249 -0.02 17.87 -17.69
CA LEU A 249 -1.42 18.21 -17.91
C LEU A 249 -1.63 19.32 -18.95
N ARG A 250 -0.57 20.03 -19.38
CA ARG A 250 -0.65 20.94 -20.53
C ARG A 250 -0.97 20.20 -21.83
N THR A 251 -0.62 18.91 -21.89
CA THR A 251 -0.80 18.08 -23.08
C THR A 251 -2.05 17.21 -22.97
N THR A 252 -2.35 16.68 -21.78
CA THR A 252 -3.45 15.74 -21.56
C THR A 252 -4.75 16.41 -21.11
N LEU A 253 -4.67 17.60 -20.49
CA LEU A 253 -5.80 18.39 -20.01
C LEU A 253 -5.57 19.90 -20.25
N PRO A 254 -5.37 20.35 -21.51
CA PRO A 254 -4.92 21.72 -21.83
C PRO A 254 -5.88 22.83 -21.38
N ASP A 255 -7.18 22.54 -21.32
CA ASP A 255 -8.22 23.52 -20.97
C ASP A 255 -8.37 23.71 -19.45
N GLU A 256 -7.73 22.86 -18.66
CA GLU A 256 -7.80 22.91 -17.21
C GLU A 256 -7.06 24.12 -16.64
N LYS A 257 -7.48 24.48 -15.42
CA LYS A 257 -6.88 25.57 -14.66
C LYS A 257 -6.57 25.11 -13.25
N ASN A 258 -5.53 25.70 -12.66
CA ASN A 258 -5.24 25.48 -11.25
C ASN A 258 -6.22 26.26 -10.34
N ILE A 259 -6.09 26.09 -9.02
CA ILE A 259 -6.95 26.73 -8.01
C ILE A 259 -6.91 28.27 -8.06
N GLN A 260 -5.86 28.85 -8.64
CA GLN A 260 -5.76 30.30 -8.89
C GLN A 260 -6.33 30.72 -10.26
N LYS A 261 -7.06 29.83 -10.95
CA LYS A 261 -7.69 30.07 -12.26
C LYS A 261 -6.69 30.37 -13.39
N GLN A 262 -5.44 29.91 -13.25
CA GLN A 262 -4.41 30.10 -14.27
C GLN A 262 -4.43 28.94 -15.27
N SER A 263 -4.24 29.24 -16.56
CA SER A 263 -4.08 28.21 -17.59
C SER A 263 -2.76 27.47 -17.38
N LEU A 264 -2.76 26.16 -17.62
CA LEU A 264 -1.56 25.33 -17.51
C LEU A 264 -0.49 25.69 -18.56
N LEU A 265 -0.89 26.21 -19.72
CA LEU A 265 0.03 26.71 -20.75
C LEU A 265 0.80 27.96 -20.28
N GLU A 266 0.22 28.72 -19.34
CA GLU A 266 0.83 29.92 -18.77
C GLU A 266 1.61 29.61 -17.49
N SER A 267 1.12 28.69 -16.65
CA SER A 267 1.72 28.38 -15.36
C SER A 267 2.77 27.27 -15.40
N GLY A 268 2.76 26.45 -16.45
CA GLY A 268 3.68 25.33 -16.62
C GLY A 268 3.22 24.01 -15.98
N PRO A 269 3.95 22.92 -16.26
CA PRO A 269 3.55 21.54 -15.94
C PRO A 269 3.48 21.29 -14.44
N CYS A 270 4.43 21.83 -13.66
CA CYS A 270 4.43 21.65 -12.21
C CYS A 270 3.23 22.36 -11.56
N SER A 271 2.82 23.52 -12.09
CA SER A 271 1.71 24.31 -11.54
C SER A 271 0.32 23.76 -11.79
N ALA A 272 0.22 22.65 -12.54
CA ALA A 272 -1.00 21.86 -12.61
C ALA A 272 -1.29 21.13 -11.28
N CYS A 273 -0.25 20.82 -10.51
CA CYS A 273 -0.32 20.09 -9.23
C CYS A 273 0.22 20.90 -8.05
N HIS A 274 1.21 21.78 -8.27
CA HIS A 274 1.94 22.50 -7.23
C HIS A 274 1.93 24.01 -7.44
N ILE A 275 1.30 24.76 -6.54
CA ILE A 275 1.28 26.22 -6.57
C ILE A 275 2.08 26.83 -5.40
N PRO A 276 3.08 27.69 -5.66
CA PRO A 276 3.98 28.17 -4.62
C PRO A 276 3.33 29.01 -3.52
N HIS A 277 2.18 29.64 -3.78
CA HIS A 277 1.53 30.52 -2.81
C HIS A 277 0.04 30.19 -2.73
N ASN A 278 -0.56 30.27 -1.54
CA ASN A 278 -2.00 30.09 -1.32
C ASN A 278 -2.52 28.77 -1.92
N ALA A 279 -1.85 27.67 -1.61
CA ALA A 279 -2.24 26.33 -2.08
C ALA A 279 -3.41 25.76 -1.25
N ALA A 280 -4.10 24.78 -1.82
CA ALA A 280 -5.27 24.16 -1.17
C ALA A 280 -4.91 23.34 0.08
N GLY A 281 -3.66 22.88 0.18
CA GLY A 281 -3.21 22.04 1.29
C GLY A 281 -1.74 21.68 1.18
N ASN A 282 -1.36 20.64 1.92
CA ASN A 282 0.00 20.12 1.96
C ASN A 282 0.58 19.88 0.56
N ARG A 283 1.92 19.88 0.47
CA ARG A 283 2.64 19.67 -0.80
C ARG A 283 2.27 20.68 -1.89
N LEU A 284 1.86 21.90 -1.51
CA LEU A 284 1.54 22.97 -2.45
C LEU A 284 0.38 22.62 -3.40
N TRP A 285 -0.55 21.77 -2.97
CA TRP A 285 -1.56 21.21 -3.88
C TRP A 285 -2.40 22.28 -4.59
N ALA A 286 -2.41 22.25 -5.92
CA ALA A 286 -2.96 23.30 -6.78
C ALA A 286 -4.42 23.08 -7.17
N ARG A 287 -5.14 22.16 -6.51
CA ARG A 287 -6.53 21.79 -6.79
C ARG A 287 -7.33 21.68 -5.49
N PRO A 288 -8.66 21.89 -5.50
CA PRO A 288 -9.49 21.68 -4.31
C PRO A 288 -9.34 20.25 -3.78
N ILE A 289 -9.12 20.09 -2.48
CA ILE A 289 -9.03 18.78 -1.82
C ILE A 289 -10.42 18.41 -1.29
N LYS A 290 -10.92 17.23 -1.66
CA LYS A 290 -12.20 16.69 -1.15
C LYS A 290 -12.01 16.09 0.24
N GLU A 291 -13.13 15.78 0.91
CA GLU A 291 -13.11 15.07 2.20
C GLU A 291 -12.47 13.67 2.08
N GLY A 292 -11.85 13.21 3.17
CA GLY A 292 -11.13 11.94 3.24
C GLY A 292 -9.65 12.13 3.54
N ASN A 293 -8.85 11.07 3.37
CA ASN A 293 -7.42 11.10 3.67
C ASN A 293 -6.67 12.09 2.74
N PRO A 294 -6.08 13.18 3.24
CA PRO A 294 -5.46 14.22 2.42
C PRO A 294 -4.37 13.71 1.48
N ALA A 295 -3.56 12.75 1.92
CA ALA A 295 -2.55 12.09 1.09
C ALA A 295 -3.17 11.41 -0.14
N SER A 296 -4.15 10.52 0.06
CA SER A 296 -4.85 9.85 -1.04
C SER A 296 -5.61 10.83 -1.95
N GLN A 297 -6.20 11.88 -1.37
CA GLN A 297 -6.98 12.87 -2.11
C GLN A 297 -6.18 13.64 -3.16
N LEU A 298 -4.86 13.79 -2.99
CA LEU A 298 -4.00 14.37 -4.04
C LEU A 298 -4.20 13.62 -5.38
N CYS A 299 -4.28 12.30 -5.36
CA CYS A 299 -4.52 11.52 -6.58
C CYS A 299 -6.02 11.47 -6.93
N LEU A 300 -6.89 11.30 -5.94
CA LEU A 300 -8.33 11.07 -6.17
C LEU A 300 -9.08 12.31 -6.67
N THR A 301 -8.52 13.52 -6.53
CA THR A 301 -9.08 14.71 -7.18
C THR A 301 -9.15 14.60 -8.71
N CYS A 302 -8.31 13.75 -9.32
CA CYS A 302 -8.34 13.46 -10.75
C CYS A 302 -8.68 12.00 -11.07
N HIS A 303 -8.31 11.05 -10.20
CA HIS A 303 -8.45 9.61 -10.44
C HIS A 303 -9.62 8.96 -9.68
N GLY A 304 -10.35 9.71 -8.85
CA GLY A 304 -11.53 9.24 -8.13
C GLY A 304 -12.73 9.02 -9.06
N GLU A 305 -13.68 8.19 -8.63
CA GLU A 305 -14.87 7.83 -9.42
C GLU A 305 -15.80 9.03 -9.71
N ASP A 306 -15.76 10.05 -8.85
CA ASP A 306 -16.68 11.18 -8.80
C ASP A 306 -16.09 12.45 -9.44
N THR A 307 -15.31 12.30 -10.51
CA THR A 307 -14.72 13.43 -11.23
C THR A 307 -15.17 13.44 -12.70
N ASP A 308 -15.18 14.63 -13.31
CA ASP A 308 -15.57 14.78 -14.73
C ASP A 308 -14.40 14.52 -15.69
N TYR A 309 -13.21 14.25 -15.15
CA TYR A 309 -12.02 13.97 -15.95
C TYR A 309 -12.14 12.66 -16.69
N LYS A 310 -11.87 12.67 -18.00
CA LYS A 310 -11.73 11.45 -18.81
C LYS A 310 -10.36 10.80 -18.59
N THR A 311 -10.05 10.48 -17.34
CA THR A 311 -8.79 9.88 -16.88
C THR A 311 -9.02 8.43 -16.45
N LYS A 312 -7.92 7.66 -16.36
CA LYS A 312 -8.00 6.31 -15.80
C LYS A 312 -8.47 6.36 -14.35
N ARG A 313 -9.54 5.63 -14.04
CA ARG A 313 -10.05 5.41 -12.69
C ARG A 313 -9.30 4.27 -12.02
N ILE A 314 -9.35 4.24 -10.69
CA ILE A 314 -8.85 3.11 -9.91
C ILE A 314 -9.87 1.96 -9.90
N GLY A 315 -11.16 2.23 -9.99
CA GLY A 315 -12.22 1.22 -9.98
C GLY A 315 -12.61 0.77 -8.57
N LYS A 316 -13.83 0.22 -8.46
CA LYS A 316 -14.44 -0.24 -7.20
C LYS A 316 -13.58 -1.25 -6.44
N TYR A 317 -13.00 -2.21 -7.15
CA TYR A 317 -12.10 -3.21 -6.57
C TYR A 317 -10.66 -2.80 -6.86
N SER A 318 -10.07 -2.11 -5.89
CA SER A 318 -8.71 -1.59 -5.93
C SER A 318 -7.91 -2.04 -4.73
N HIS A 319 -6.58 -2.08 -4.88
CA HIS A 319 -5.66 -2.33 -3.80
C HIS A 319 -5.89 -1.31 -2.69
N PRO A 320 -6.01 -1.74 -1.43
CA PRO A 320 -6.27 -0.82 -0.33
C PRO A 320 -5.16 0.22 -0.18
N ILE A 321 -5.56 1.44 0.18
CA ILE A 321 -4.71 2.58 0.50
C ILE A 321 -5.14 3.15 1.85
N ASN A 322 -4.27 3.97 2.46
CA ASN A 322 -4.41 4.44 3.83
C ASN A 322 -4.57 3.29 4.85
N VAL A 323 -3.83 2.21 4.63
CA VAL A 323 -3.77 1.05 5.51
C VAL A 323 -2.38 0.88 6.08
N GLU A 324 -2.30 0.39 7.32
CA GLU A 324 -1.05 -0.02 7.93
C GLU A 324 -0.53 -1.31 7.28
N LEU A 325 0.79 -1.50 7.29
CA LEU A 325 1.37 -2.77 6.88
C LEU A 325 1.00 -3.86 7.88
N VAL A 326 0.40 -4.93 7.38
CA VAL A 326 -0.05 -6.09 8.18
C VAL A 326 1.14 -6.92 8.70
N SER A 327 2.30 -6.83 8.05
CA SER A 327 3.51 -7.59 8.36
C SER A 327 4.61 -6.71 8.95
N GLU A 328 5.48 -7.25 9.81
CA GLU A 328 6.70 -6.59 10.33
C GLU A 328 7.79 -6.36 9.25
N VAL A 329 7.41 -6.24 7.99
CA VAL A 329 8.31 -6.01 6.87
C VAL A 329 8.79 -4.56 6.92
N LYS A 330 10.11 -4.40 7.06
CA LYS A 330 10.78 -3.11 6.95
C LYS A 330 10.95 -2.78 5.47
N LEU A 331 10.11 -1.87 4.96
CA LEU A 331 10.26 -1.36 3.60
C LEU A 331 11.49 -0.46 3.47
N SER A 332 12.13 -0.55 2.31
CA SER A 332 13.22 0.35 1.91
C SER A 332 12.68 1.71 1.48
N ASP A 333 13.57 2.68 1.30
CA ASP A 333 13.23 3.99 0.73
C ASP A 333 12.67 3.93 -0.71
N GLU A 334 12.77 2.77 -1.37
CA GLU A 334 12.20 2.50 -2.70
C GLU A 334 10.67 2.41 -2.66
N LEU A 335 10.08 1.90 -1.56
CA LEU A 335 8.64 1.81 -1.32
C LEU A 335 8.28 2.48 0.02
N PRO A 336 8.40 3.81 0.11
CA PRO A 336 8.23 4.51 1.36
C PRO A 336 6.77 4.49 1.82
N LEU A 337 6.58 4.54 3.13
CA LEU A 337 5.29 4.79 3.78
C LEU A 337 5.12 6.28 4.05
N PHE A 338 3.88 6.69 4.29
CA PHE A 338 3.56 8.11 4.38
C PHE A 338 2.55 8.43 5.47
N SER A 339 2.75 9.59 6.11
CA SER A 339 1.76 10.17 7.01
C SER A 339 0.52 10.64 6.24
N GLU A 340 -0.54 10.91 6.97
CA GLU A 340 -1.78 11.48 6.43
C GLU A 340 -1.55 12.79 5.65
N GLY A 341 -0.57 13.60 6.06
CA GLY A 341 -0.17 14.83 5.36
C GLY A 341 0.63 14.61 4.07
N GLY A 342 0.87 13.35 3.66
CA GLY A 342 1.62 13.00 2.46
C GLY A 342 3.15 13.14 2.61
N THR A 343 3.67 13.16 3.84
CA THR A 343 5.12 13.20 4.13
C THR A 343 5.64 11.80 4.35
N LYS A 344 6.83 11.48 3.81
CA LYS A 344 7.48 10.18 4.04
C LYS A 344 7.61 9.95 5.55
N ASN A 345 7.11 8.82 6.03
CA ASN A 345 7.15 8.44 7.44
C ASN A 345 7.25 6.91 7.52
N PRO A 346 8.33 6.33 8.10
CA PRO A 346 8.46 4.88 8.28
C PRO A 346 7.36 4.22 9.13
N LYS A 347 6.62 5.01 9.91
CA LYS A 347 5.44 4.56 10.68
C LYS A 347 4.11 5.00 10.03
N GLY A 348 4.17 5.42 8.78
CA GLY A 348 3.01 5.84 8.01
C GLY A 348 2.25 4.67 7.41
N ASN A 349 1.24 5.00 6.61
CA ASN A 349 0.40 4.05 5.91
C ASN A 349 0.86 3.88 4.46
N VAL A 350 0.43 2.79 3.83
CA VAL A 350 0.53 2.59 2.39
C VAL A 350 -0.36 3.62 1.69
N GLN A 351 0.21 4.38 0.75
CA GLN A 351 -0.50 5.39 -0.04
C GLN A 351 -0.25 5.16 -1.54
N CYS A 352 -0.95 5.85 -2.44
CA CYS A 352 -0.74 5.72 -3.90
C CYS A 352 0.73 5.91 -4.29
N PHE A 353 1.39 6.89 -3.67
CA PHE A 353 2.78 7.22 -3.91
C PHE A 353 3.79 6.33 -3.15
N THR A 354 3.34 5.30 -2.44
CA THR A 354 4.19 4.18 -2.00
C THR A 354 4.61 3.36 -3.21
N CYS A 355 3.69 3.06 -4.14
CA CYS A 355 4.00 2.31 -5.36
C CYS A 355 4.32 3.23 -6.54
N HIS A 356 3.73 4.43 -6.59
CA HIS A 356 3.93 5.36 -7.70
C HIS A 356 4.89 6.52 -7.37
N ASP A 357 5.67 6.94 -8.37
CA ASP A 357 6.34 8.24 -8.44
C ASP A 357 5.84 9.02 -9.65
N ILE A 358 4.92 9.95 -9.41
CA ILE A 358 4.28 10.74 -10.48
C ILE A 358 5.27 11.53 -11.33
N HIS A 359 6.49 11.78 -10.84
CA HIS A 359 7.50 12.56 -11.56
C HIS A 359 8.36 11.71 -12.50
N ARG A 360 8.23 10.37 -12.46
CA ARG A 360 9.07 9.46 -13.24
C ARG A 360 8.21 8.35 -13.83
N TRP A 361 8.07 8.35 -15.16
CA TRP A 361 7.30 7.36 -15.90
C TRP A 361 7.85 5.92 -15.76
N ASP A 362 9.15 5.75 -16.00
CA ASP A 362 9.82 4.44 -16.02
C ASP A 362 10.89 4.38 -14.91
N PRO A 363 10.80 3.40 -13.99
CA PRO A 363 11.79 3.26 -12.92
C PRO A 363 13.20 2.87 -13.40
N ASN A 364 13.30 2.22 -14.56
CA ASN A 364 14.55 1.72 -15.13
C ASN A 364 15.18 2.67 -16.16
N SER A 365 14.46 3.70 -16.60
CA SER A 365 14.95 4.66 -17.60
C SER A 365 14.43 6.08 -17.38
N LEU A 366 15.33 7.03 -17.12
CA LEU A 366 14.99 8.46 -17.00
C LEU A 366 14.69 9.12 -18.36
N ILE A 367 15.09 8.48 -19.47
CA ILE A 367 14.85 8.97 -20.83
C ILE A 367 13.47 8.53 -21.33
N ASN A 368 13.01 7.34 -20.90
CA ASN A 368 11.69 6.86 -21.24
C ASN A 368 10.61 7.61 -20.45
N LYS A 369 9.89 8.49 -21.13
CA LYS A 369 8.82 9.31 -20.55
C LYS A 369 7.42 8.80 -20.87
N GLY A 370 7.29 7.74 -21.67
CA GLY A 370 6.02 7.26 -22.21
C GLY A 370 5.40 8.21 -23.24
N GLY A 371 5.56 9.53 -23.14
CA GLY A 371 4.80 10.43 -24.00
C GLY A 371 3.31 10.41 -23.67
N LYS A 372 2.51 11.20 -24.39
CA LYS A 372 1.08 11.37 -24.10
C LYS A 372 0.21 10.17 -24.52
N ASP A 373 0.63 9.42 -25.56
CA ASP A 373 -0.20 8.40 -26.20
C ASP A 373 0.22 6.96 -25.86
N VAL A 374 1.33 6.74 -25.14
CA VAL A 374 1.77 5.38 -24.80
C VAL A 374 1.06 4.89 -23.56
N GLU A 375 0.42 3.74 -23.68
CA GLU A 375 -0.09 3.02 -22.53
C GLU A 375 1.02 2.26 -21.83
N GLY A 376 1.05 2.40 -20.51
CA GLY A 376 2.02 1.70 -19.68
C GLY A 376 1.51 0.35 -19.23
N ASP A 377 2.45 -0.43 -18.72
CA ASP A 377 2.24 -1.78 -18.19
C ASP A 377 2.81 -1.88 -16.75
N SER A 378 3.05 -3.11 -16.31
CA SER A 378 3.63 -3.47 -15.01
C SER A 378 5.11 -3.10 -14.84
N SER A 379 5.82 -2.74 -15.90
CA SER A 379 7.24 -2.36 -15.81
C SER A 379 7.42 -0.83 -15.66
N ASN A 380 6.41 -0.05 -16.01
CA ASN A 380 6.45 1.41 -16.05
C ASN A 380 5.19 2.02 -15.41
N SER A 381 4.43 2.90 -16.08
CA SER A 381 3.21 3.52 -15.50
C SER A 381 3.44 4.28 -14.19
N PHE A 382 4.54 5.02 -14.10
CA PHE A 382 4.93 5.78 -12.92
C PHE A 382 5.26 4.91 -11.70
N LEU A 383 5.60 3.64 -11.87
CA LEU A 383 5.98 2.79 -10.74
C LEU A 383 7.35 3.19 -10.14
N ARG A 384 7.51 3.00 -8.83
CA ARG A 384 8.78 3.19 -8.12
C ARG A 384 9.80 2.10 -8.42
N ILE A 385 9.31 0.88 -8.60
CA ILE A 385 10.06 -0.28 -9.04
C ILE A 385 9.19 -1.04 -10.04
N PRO A 386 9.81 -1.66 -11.05
CA PRO A 386 9.06 -2.47 -12.01
C PRO A 386 8.49 -3.72 -11.30
N ASN A 387 7.39 -4.26 -11.84
CA ASN A 387 6.72 -5.46 -11.34
C ASN A 387 6.91 -6.68 -12.25
N ASP A 388 8.00 -6.71 -13.01
CA ASP A 388 8.51 -7.91 -13.64
C ASP A 388 8.68 -9.02 -12.61
N SER A 389 8.10 -10.19 -12.88
CA SER A 389 8.09 -11.35 -11.97
C SER A 389 7.53 -11.07 -10.56
N SER A 390 6.57 -10.14 -10.42
CA SER A 390 5.92 -9.80 -9.15
C SER A 390 6.82 -9.19 -8.06
N VAL A 391 8.00 -8.64 -8.42
CA VAL A 391 8.96 -8.09 -7.44
C VAL A 391 8.32 -6.99 -6.57
N LEU A 392 7.48 -6.13 -7.14
CA LEU A 392 6.79 -5.07 -6.39
C LEU A 392 5.90 -5.66 -5.29
N CYS A 393 5.09 -6.68 -5.62
CA CYS A 393 4.20 -7.33 -4.67
C CYS A 393 4.98 -8.00 -3.53
N LEU A 394 6.06 -8.72 -3.88
CA LEU A 394 6.84 -9.52 -2.94
C LEU A 394 7.69 -8.67 -1.97
N LYS A 395 7.86 -7.36 -2.21
CA LYS A 395 8.46 -6.45 -1.22
C LYS A 395 7.61 -6.30 0.04
N CYS A 396 6.29 -6.49 -0.05
CA CYS A 396 5.37 -6.43 1.08
C CYS A 396 4.80 -7.82 1.44
N HIS A 397 4.45 -8.62 0.43
CA HIS A 397 3.82 -9.94 0.58
C HIS A 397 4.86 -11.06 0.55
N THR A 398 5.89 -10.95 1.41
CA THR A 398 7.04 -11.88 1.43
C THR A 398 6.64 -13.32 1.76
N ASP A 399 5.57 -13.50 2.54
CA ASP A 399 5.00 -14.78 2.91
C ASP A 399 4.36 -15.54 1.73
N LYS A 400 4.19 -14.87 0.57
CA LYS A 400 3.61 -15.45 -0.66
C LYS A 400 4.67 -15.84 -1.70
N ASN A 401 5.95 -15.82 -1.34
CA ASN A 401 7.06 -16.05 -2.28
C ASN A 401 7.05 -17.45 -2.92
N GLN A 402 6.48 -18.46 -2.26
CA GLN A 402 6.42 -19.83 -2.77
C GLN A 402 5.58 -19.93 -4.04
N LEU A 403 4.65 -18.99 -4.29
CA LEU A 403 3.85 -18.97 -5.51
C LEU A 403 4.73 -19.01 -6.76
N ALA A 404 5.81 -18.22 -6.78
CA ALA A 404 6.72 -18.12 -7.92
C ALA A 404 7.49 -19.43 -8.20
N THR A 405 7.57 -20.33 -7.21
CA THR A 405 8.23 -21.63 -7.29
C THR A 405 7.25 -22.79 -7.19
N SER A 406 6.00 -22.58 -7.62
CA SER A 406 4.90 -23.56 -7.59
C SER A 406 4.22 -23.68 -8.95
N ASP A 407 3.33 -24.67 -9.09
CA ASP A 407 2.55 -24.87 -10.32
C ASP A 407 1.54 -23.75 -10.62
N HIS A 408 1.23 -22.90 -9.64
CA HIS A 408 0.45 -21.68 -9.84
C HIS A 408 1.29 -20.52 -10.40
N ASN A 409 2.59 -20.73 -10.65
CA ASN A 409 3.36 -19.83 -11.48
C ASN A 409 2.94 -20.00 -12.95
N LEU A 410 1.88 -19.28 -13.34
CA LEU A 410 1.33 -19.34 -14.69
C LEU A 410 2.30 -18.81 -15.75
N ALA A 411 3.38 -18.09 -15.38
CA ALA A 411 4.44 -17.77 -16.33
C ALA A 411 5.11 -19.04 -16.91
N VAL A 412 4.97 -20.17 -16.21
CA VAL A 412 5.50 -21.48 -16.60
C VAL A 412 4.39 -22.41 -17.08
N THR A 413 3.32 -22.56 -16.29
CA THR A 413 2.30 -23.59 -16.54
C THR A 413 1.23 -23.15 -17.54
N ALA A 414 1.00 -21.84 -17.69
CA ALA A 414 0.03 -21.29 -18.65
C ALA A 414 0.47 -19.90 -19.16
N PRO A 415 1.59 -19.79 -19.91
CA PRO A 415 2.20 -18.50 -20.26
C PRO A 415 1.32 -17.59 -21.12
N GLU A 416 0.38 -18.17 -21.87
CA GLU A 416 -0.56 -17.45 -22.73
C GLU A 416 -1.85 -17.02 -22.01
N GLU A 417 -2.01 -17.40 -20.73
CA GLU A 417 -3.18 -17.02 -19.94
C GLU A 417 -3.23 -15.51 -19.75
N LYS A 418 -4.40 -14.91 -19.91
CA LYS A 418 -4.57 -13.46 -19.81
C LYS A 418 -5.52 -13.09 -18.69
N ASN A 419 -5.21 -11.99 -18.03
CA ASN A 419 -6.16 -11.34 -17.13
C ASN A 419 -7.18 -10.47 -17.90
N VAL A 420 -8.15 -9.89 -17.20
CA VAL A 420 -9.20 -9.04 -17.80
C VAL A 420 -8.66 -7.77 -18.49
N GLN A 421 -7.42 -7.37 -18.18
CA GLN A 421 -6.73 -6.25 -18.85
C GLN A 421 -5.93 -6.70 -20.08
N GLY A 422 -5.94 -8.00 -20.42
CA GLY A 422 -5.25 -8.57 -21.57
C GLY A 422 -3.77 -8.86 -21.34
N PHE A 423 -3.25 -8.69 -20.13
CA PHE A 423 -1.85 -8.97 -19.81
C PHE A 423 -1.62 -10.45 -19.51
N THR A 424 -0.55 -10.99 -20.07
CA THR A 424 -0.02 -12.33 -19.78
C THR A 424 0.86 -12.31 -18.53
N PRO A 425 1.16 -13.45 -17.89
CA PRO A 425 2.09 -13.50 -16.76
C PRO A 425 3.49 -12.99 -17.08
N LEU A 426 3.93 -13.00 -18.34
CA LEU A 426 5.19 -12.38 -18.76
C LEU A 426 5.18 -10.86 -18.51
N VAL A 427 4.05 -10.22 -18.78
CA VAL A 427 3.88 -8.78 -18.55
C VAL A 427 3.56 -8.56 -17.08
N SER A 428 2.43 -9.06 -16.58
CA SER A 428 1.93 -8.68 -15.25
C SER A 428 2.61 -9.40 -14.06
N GLY A 429 3.50 -10.34 -14.33
CA GLY A 429 4.05 -11.27 -13.36
C GLY A 429 3.07 -12.38 -12.95
N PRO A 430 3.53 -13.41 -12.22
CA PRO A 430 2.71 -14.54 -11.79
C PRO A 430 1.49 -14.14 -10.93
N CYS A 431 1.62 -13.08 -10.14
CA CYS A 431 0.52 -12.59 -9.31
C CYS A 431 -0.53 -11.85 -10.16
N GLY A 432 -0.09 -11.17 -11.22
CA GLY A 432 -0.91 -10.27 -12.03
C GLY A 432 -2.00 -10.95 -12.86
N VAL A 433 -1.89 -12.26 -13.07
CA VAL A 433 -2.92 -13.07 -13.76
C VAL A 433 -4.11 -13.36 -12.85
N CYS A 434 -3.90 -13.37 -11.53
CA CYS A 434 -4.93 -13.63 -10.52
C CYS A 434 -5.37 -12.35 -9.81
N HIS A 435 -4.46 -11.39 -9.64
CA HIS A 435 -4.65 -10.16 -8.87
C HIS A 435 -4.28 -8.92 -9.69
N ILE A 436 -5.22 -7.98 -9.84
CA ILE A 436 -4.98 -6.68 -10.49
C ILE A 436 -5.17 -5.55 -9.48
N PRO A 437 -4.16 -4.69 -9.24
CA PRO A 437 -4.26 -3.62 -8.25
C PRO A 437 -5.37 -2.59 -8.49
N HIS A 438 -5.76 -2.37 -9.75
CA HIS A 438 -6.78 -1.37 -10.12
C HIS A 438 -7.74 -1.95 -11.15
N ASN A 439 -9.02 -1.63 -11.01
CA ASN A 439 -10.11 -2.10 -11.87
C ASN A 439 -10.20 -3.63 -11.92
N ALA A 440 -9.99 -4.28 -10.78
CA ALA A 440 -10.25 -5.72 -10.67
C ALA A 440 -11.75 -6.02 -10.83
N VAL A 441 -12.05 -7.27 -11.20
CA VAL A 441 -13.44 -7.71 -11.46
C VAL A 441 -14.20 -7.92 -10.15
N ALA A 442 -13.51 -8.40 -9.12
CA ALA A 442 -14.13 -8.72 -7.84
C ALA A 442 -13.19 -8.47 -6.64
N LYS A 443 -13.67 -8.80 -5.43
CA LYS A 443 -12.88 -8.74 -4.19
C LYS A 443 -11.58 -9.54 -4.31
N ARG A 444 -10.63 -9.32 -3.39
CA ARG A 444 -9.28 -9.93 -3.45
C ARG A 444 -8.54 -9.60 -4.74
N LEU A 445 -8.90 -8.48 -5.37
CA LEU A 445 -8.30 -7.98 -6.61
C LEU A 445 -8.45 -8.96 -7.78
N TRP A 446 -9.49 -9.79 -7.77
CA TRP A 446 -9.61 -10.89 -8.73
C TRP A 446 -9.61 -10.41 -10.18
N ALA A 447 -8.78 -11.06 -10.99
CA ALA A 447 -8.36 -10.61 -12.30
C ALA A 447 -9.18 -11.17 -13.47
N LYS A 448 -10.16 -12.05 -13.20
CA LYS A 448 -10.92 -12.79 -14.24
C LYS A 448 -12.42 -12.70 -13.98
N GLU A 449 -13.22 -12.86 -15.03
CA GLU A 449 -14.68 -12.89 -14.88
C GLU A 449 -15.14 -14.11 -14.08
N LEU A 450 -16.11 -13.92 -13.18
CA LEU A 450 -16.62 -14.98 -12.31
C LEU A 450 -17.96 -15.51 -12.84
N PRO A 451 -18.03 -16.78 -13.25
CA PRO A 451 -19.28 -17.39 -13.70
C PRO A 451 -20.16 -17.63 -12.49
N ALA A 452 -21.21 -16.82 -12.30
CA ALA A 452 -22.10 -16.73 -11.13
C ALA A 452 -22.93 -18.00 -10.76
N THR A 453 -22.31 -19.18 -10.84
CA THR A 453 -22.93 -20.51 -10.78
C THR A 453 -22.59 -21.28 -9.51
N LYS A 454 -21.57 -20.85 -8.75
CA LYS A 454 -21.09 -21.49 -7.51
C LYS A 454 -20.89 -20.45 -6.39
N ASP A 455 -20.49 -20.85 -5.18
CA ASP A 455 -20.09 -19.86 -4.17
C ASP A 455 -18.83 -19.09 -4.61
N TYR A 456 -18.63 -17.90 -4.01
CA TYR A 456 -17.58 -16.98 -4.41
C TYR A 456 -16.19 -17.63 -4.48
N ILE A 457 -15.80 -18.39 -3.46
CA ILE A 457 -14.45 -18.99 -3.39
C ILE A 457 -14.30 -20.11 -4.40
N THR A 458 -15.30 -20.98 -4.54
CA THR A 458 -15.24 -22.07 -5.52
C THR A 458 -15.17 -21.54 -6.95
N GLN A 459 -15.81 -20.40 -7.25
CA GLN A 459 -15.69 -19.76 -8.57
C GLN A 459 -14.25 -19.34 -8.88
N LEU A 460 -13.47 -18.87 -7.89
CA LEU A 460 -12.06 -18.48 -8.11
C LEU A 460 -11.24 -19.66 -8.64
N CYS A 461 -11.40 -20.84 -8.05
CA CYS A 461 -10.66 -22.04 -8.45
C CYS A 461 -11.20 -22.60 -9.77
N THR A 462 -12.52 -22.75 -9.88
CA THR A 462 -13.16 -23.40 -11.04
C THR A 462 -13.14 -22.54 -12.31
N ASN A 463 -12.75 -21.25 -12.22
CA ASN A 463 -12.46 -20.43 -13.38
C ASN A 463 -11.26 -20.96 -14.21
N CYS A 464 -10.31 -21.64 -13.57
CA CYS A 464 -9.17 -22.27 -14.24
C CYS A 464 -9.26 -23.81 -14.21
N HIS A 465 -9.74 -24.39 -13.11
CA HIS A 465 -9.91 -25.83 -12.93
C HIS A 465 -11.23 -26.30 -13.55
N ASN A 466 -11.32 -26.21 -14.88
CA ASN A 466 -12.42 -26.72 -15.69
C ASN A 466 -11.86 -27.22 -17.04
N GLU A 467 -12.67 -27.94 -17.81
CA GLU A 467 -12.25 -28.59 -19.07
C GLU A 467 -11.62 -27.65 -20.10
N ASN A 468 -11.98 -26.36 -20.07
CA ASN A 468 -11.51 -25.33 -21.01
C ASN A 468 -10.54 -24.32 -20.37
N GLY A 469 -10.24 -24.46 -19.08
CA GLY A 469 -9.41 -23.52 -18.34
C GLY A 469 -7.92 -23.87 -18.37
N ALA A 470 -7.10 -22.96 -17.85
CA ALA A 470 -5.64 -23.12 -17.75
C ALA A 470 -5.21 -24.36 -16.95
N ALA A 471 -6.06 -24.86 -16.06
CA ALA A 471 -5.78 -26.01 -15.19
C ALA A 471 -6.65 -27.24 -15.54
N LYS A 472 -6.99 -27.42 -16.82
CA LYS A 472 -7.83 -28.53 -17.32
C LYS A 472 -7.28 -29.93 -17.01
N ASP A 473 -5.99 -30.07 -16.77
CA ASP A 473 -5.35 -31.35 -16.42
C ASP A 473 -5.47 -31.68 -14.92
N LYS A 474 -6.02 -30.76 -14.11
CA LYS A 474 -6.16 -30.85 -12.64
C LYS A 474 -7.60 -30.59 -12.20
N LEU A 475 -8.53 -31.40 -12.68
CA LEU A 475 -9.95 -31.29 -12.32
C LEU A 475 -10.23 -31.95 -10.96
N ILE A 476 -11.37 -31.57 -10.35
CA ILE A 476 -11.83 -32.16 -9.08
C ILE A 476 -12.69 -33.43 -9.27
N GLY A 477 -13.17 -33.68 -10.49
CA GLY A 477 -14.01 -34.81 -10.86
C GLY A 477 -15.45 -34.71 -10.36
N ASP A 478 -16.25 -35.74 -10.65
CA ASP A 478 -17.68 -35.77 -10.30
C ASP A 478 -17.94 -36.14 -8.83
N HIS A 479 -17.05 -36.95 -8.23
CA HIS A 479 -17.12 -37.33 -6.83
C HIS A 479 -15.95 -36.72 -6.06
N TYR A 480 -16.26 -35.76 -5.21
CA TYR A 480 -15.28 -35.04 -4.40
C TYR A 480 -15.84 -34.70 -3.02
N HIS A 481 -14.95 -34.35 -2.10
CA HIS A 481 -15.31 -33.97 -0.74
C HIS A 481 -16.21 -32.72 -0.76
N PRO A 482 -17.33 -32.71 -0.03
CA PRO A 482 -18.26 -31.57 -0.05
C PRO A 482 -17.58 -30.23 0.25
N VAL A 483 -17.91 -29.22 -0.54
CA VAL A 483 -17.52 -27.82 -0.37
C VAL A 483 -18.76 -26.94 -0.34
N ASN A 484 -18.60 -25.70 0.11
CA ASN A 484 -19.69 -24.78 0.39
C ASN A 484 -20.73 -25.40 1.35
N VAL A 485 -20.25 -26.02 2.43
CA VAL A 485 -21.10 -26.65 3.44
C VAL A 485 -20.85 -26.06 4.83
N ALA A 486 -21.92 -25.88 5.61
CA ALA A 486 -21.80 -25.50 7.00
C ALA A 486 -21.44 -26.72 7.86
N LEU A 487 -20.68 -26.50 8.92
CA LEU A 487 -20.21 -27.55 9.83
C LEU A 487 -21.24 -27.94 10.90
N ASN A 488 -22.52 -27.99 10.52
CA ASN A 488 -23.65 -28.20 11.43
C ASN A 488 -23.66 -29.56 12.14
N LYS A 489 -22.87 -30.53 11.65
CA LYS A 489 -22.68 -31.84 12.29
C LYS A 489 -21.75 -31.80 13.50
N PHE A 490 -21.09 -30.68 13.74
CA PHE A 490 -20.19 -30.47 14.87
C PHE A 490 -20.84 -29.54 15.90
N SER A 491 -20.50 -29.71 17.18
CA SER A 491 -20.90 -28.76 18.22
C SER A 491 -20.26 -27.39 17.96
N ILE A 492 -20.89 -26.31 18.44
CA ILE A 492 -20.37 -24.94 18.29
C ILE A 492 -18.93 -24.84 18.80
N PHE A 493 -18.63 -25.48 19.94
CA PHE A 493 -17.28 -25.51 20.50
C PHE A 493 -16.28 -26.20 19.56
N ARG A 494 -16.71 -27.29 18.91
CA ARG A 494 -15.86 -28.01 17.95
C ARG A 494 -15.64 -27.23 16.66
N VAL A 495 -16.65 -26.48 16.18
CA VAL A 495 -16.49 -25.58 15.03
C VAL A 495 -15.46 -24.50 15.35
N TYR A 496 -15.50 -23.92 16.54
CA TYR A 496 -14.52 -22.92 17.00
C TYR A 496 -13.09 -23.50 17.11
N GLU A 497 -12.94 -24.74 17.58
CA GLU A 497 -11.63 -25.41 17.55
C GLU A 497 -11.09 -25.58 16.13
N ILE A 498 -11.95 -25.94 15.17
CA ILE A 498 -11.59 -26.09 13.76
C ILE A 498 -11.20 -24.73 13.15
N SER A 499 -11.99 -23.68 13.39
CA SER A 499 -11.75 -22.35 12.77
C SER A 499 -10.43 -21.70 13.19
N ARG A 500 -9.89 -22.10 14.35
CA ARG A 500 -8.56 -21.67 14.82
C ARG A 500 -7.39 -22.33 14.09
N GLU A 501 -7.60 -23.48 13.47
CA GLU A 501 -6.57 -24.22 12.75
C GLU A 501 -6.73 -24.15 11.23
N LEU A 502 -7.95 -24.12 10.73
CA LEU A 502 -8.28 -23.99 9.31
C LEU A 502 -9.33 -22.88 9.10
N PRO A 503 -9.14 -22.00 8.12
CA PRO A 503 -10.08 -20.90 7.89
C PRO A 503 -11.41 -21.40 7.30
N LEU A 504 -12.51 -20.89 7.83
CA LEU A 504 -13.84 -21.01 7.25
C LEU A 504 -14.24 -19.68 6.61
N TYR A 505 -15.17 -19.72 5.65
CA TYR A 505 -15.46 -18.56 4.81
C TYR A 505 -16.96 -18.24 4.73
N ASP A 506 -17.31 -16.96 4.78
CA ASP A 506 -18.67 -16.49 4.54
C ASP A 506 -19.03 -16.53 3.03
N SER A 507 -20.28 -16.18 2.70
CA SER A 507 -20.76 -16.15 1.31
C SER A 507 -20.07 -15.10 0.43
N GLU A 508 -19.42 -14.11 1.04
CA GLU A 508 -18.66 -13.08 0.34
C GLU A 508 -17.16 -13.43 0.21
N GLY A 509 -16.76 -14.60 0.73
CA GLY A 509 -15.39 -15.08 0.72
C GLY A 509 -14.47 -14.44 1.75
N ASN A 510 -14.99 -13.80 2.79
CA ASN A 510 -14.20 -13.36 3.94
C ASN A 510 -14.04 -14.50 4.94
N GLN A 511 -12.95 -14.50 5.71
CA GLN A 511 -12.78 -15.48 6.79
C GLN A 511 -13.79 -15.18 7.91
N ALA A 512 -14.45 -16.22 8.41
CA ALA A 512 -15.45 -16.11 9.47
C ALA A 512 -15.46 -17.37 10.35
N ASP A 513 -15.57 -17.21 11.67
CA ASP A 513 -15.56 -18.34 12.62
C ASP A 513 -16.74 -19.31 12.44
N ASN A 514 -17.89 -18.79 11.99
CA ASN A 514 -19.08 -19.57 11.65
C ASN A 514 -19.26 -19.76 10.14
N GLY A 515 -18.18 -19.62 9.38
CA GLY A 515 -18.18 -19.76 7.93
C GLY A 515 -18.45 -21.18 7.45
N ARG A 516 -18.44 -21.34 6.14
CA ARG A 516 -18.59 -22.60 5.41
C ARG A 516 -17.22 -23.16 5.06
N LEU A 517 -17.14 -24.49 4.98
CA LEU A 517 -15.98 -25.18 4.44
C LEU A 517 -15.97 -25.02 2.91
N VAL A 518 -14.85 -24.56 2.35
CA VAL A 518 -14.63 -24.34 0.92
C VAL A 518 -13.24 -24.84 0.52
N CYS A 519 -12.88 -24.78 -0.77
CA CYS A 519 -11.56 -25.23 -1.25
C CYS A 519 -10.39 -24.61 -0.46
N MET A 520 -10.47 -23.30 -0.18
CA MET A 520 -9.44 -22.56 0.55
C MET A 520 -9.36 -22.90 2.06
N THR A 521 -10.29 -23.70 2.60
CA THR A 521 -10.19 -24.22 3.97
C THR A 521 -9.04 -25.21 4.08
N CYS A 522 -8.86 -26.08 3.08
CA CYS A 522 -7.76 -27.05 3.05
C CYS A 522 -6.54 -26.52 2.29
N HIS A 523 -6.77 -25.70 1.26
CA HIS A 523 -5.71 -25.20 0.39
C HIS A 523 -5.35 -23.73 0.65
N ASP A 524 -4.07 -23.39 0.49
CA ASP A 524 -3.60 -22.03 0.27
C ASP A 524 -2.93 -21.94 -1.11
N PRO A 525 -3.54 -21.24 -2.09
CA PRO A 525 -3.01 -21.21 -3.45
C PRO A 525 -1.62 -20.54 -3.55
N HIS A 526 -1.11 -19.93 -2.48
CA HIS A 526 0.20 -19.27 -2.45
C HIS A 526 1.30 -20.08 -1.76
N THR A 527 0.96 -21.16 -1.06
CA THR A 527 1.91 -21.97 -0.27
C THR A 527 1.94 -23.36 -0.83
N TRP A 528 2.98 -23.73 -1.59
CA TRP A 528 3.08 -25.07 -2.18
C TRP A 528 3.21 -26.17 -1.11
N ASP A 529 4.15 -25.97 -0.18
CA ASP A 529 4.43 -26.88 0.93
C ASP A 529 4.33 -26.10 2.26
N PRO A 530 3.46 -26.53 3.20
CA PRO A 530 3.27 -25.84 4.47
C PRO A 530 4.43 -26.01 5.47
N ASN A 531 5.30 -27.00 5.27
CA ASN A 531 6.43 -27.31 6.17
C ASN A 531 7.78 -26.85 5.61
N THR A 532 7.95 -26.84 4.28
CA THR A 532 9.23 -26.49 3.66
C THR A 532 9.07 -25.49 2.52
N GLN A 533 10.09 -24.64 2.33
CA GLN A 533 10.10 -23.71 1.20
C GLN A 533 10.70 -24.40 -0.03
N VAL A 534 10.02 -24.30 -1.17
CA VAL A 534 10.55 -24.80 -2.45
C VAL A 534 11.56 -23.80 -3.01
N LEU A 535 12.84 -24.12 -2.90
CA LEU A 535 13.94 -23.25 -3.34
C LEU A 535 14.40 -23.51 -4.79
N ASN A 536 14.17 -24.72 -5.33
CA ASN A 536 14.70 -25.14 -6.64
C ASN A 536 13.60 -25.70 -7.55
N TYR A 537 12.64 -24.87 -7.95
CA TYR A 537 11.60 -25.25 -8.90
C TYR A 537 12.15 -25.28 -10.34
N THR A 538 11.95 -26.39 -11.06
CA THR A 538 12.66 -26.67 -12.33
C THR A 538 11.97 -26.11 -13.58
N PHE A 539 11.13 -25.07 -13.45
CA PHE A 539 10.30 -24.52 -14.53
C PHE A 539 9.50 -25.60 -15.30
N LYS A 540 9.20 -26.71 -14.64
CA LYS A 540 8.37 -27.81 -15.13
C LYS A 540 7.31 -28.05 -14.09
N ASN A 541 6.10 -28.38 -14.54
CA ASN A 541 5.00 -28.79 -13.67
C ASN A 541 5.49 -29.92 -12.76
N VAL A 542 5.41 -29.74 -11.44
CA VAL A 542 5.84 -30.75 -10.46
C VAL A 542 4.61 -31.34 -9.83
N GLU A 543 4.36 -32.63 -10.05
CA GLU A 543 3.23 -33.28 -9.41
C GLU A 543 3.36 -33.22 -7.89
N GLY A 544 2.35 -32.64 -7.25
CA GLY A 544 2.27 -32.60 -5.80
C GLY A 544 1.66 -33.87 -5.21
N ASP A 545 1.87 -34.08 -3.92
CA ASP A 545 1.34 -35.22 -3.17
C ASP A 545 0.66 -34.75 -1.87
N ALA A 546 0.22 -35.69 -1.02
CA ALA A 546 -0.48 -35.39 0.22
C ALA A 546 0.39 -34.70 1.29
N SER A 547 1.69 -34.51 1.06
CA SER A 547 2.57 -33.69 1.91
C SER A 547 2.63 -32.22 1.46
N ASN A 548 2.30 -31.92 0.20
CA ASN A 548 2.42 -30.58 -0.38
C ASN A 548 1.18 -30.25 -1.24
N SER A 549 1.32 -29.78 -2.48
CA SER A 549 0.19 -29.48 -3.38
C SER A 549 -0.79 -28.44 -2.84
N PHE A 550 -0.25 -27.33 -2.35
CA PHE A 550 -1.02 -26.20 -1.84
C PHE A 550 -1.77 -26.44 -0.53
N LEU A 551 -1.42 -27.47 0.24
CA LEU A 551 -2.12 -27.78 1.50
C LEU A 551 -1.71 -26.82 2.63
N ARG A 552 -2.67 -26.47 3.49
CA ARG A 552 -2.40 -25.69 4.72
C ARG A 552 -1.70 -26.49 5.81
N LYS A 553 -1.89 -27.81 5.80
CA LYS A 553 -1.19 -28.78 6.66
C LYS A 553 -0.92 -30.04 5.87
N THR A 554 0.18 -30.70 6.18
CA THR A 554 0.54 -31.97 5.56
C THR A 554 -0.46 -33.07 5.94
N ASN A 555 -0.66 -34.01 5.02
CA ASN A 555 -1.49 -35.18 5.21
C ASN A 555 -0.77 -36.50 4.86
N SER A 556 0.56 -36.44 4.73
CA SER A 556 1.48 -37.57 4.65
C SER A 556 2.80 -37.20 5.35
N PRO A 557 3.44 -38.11 6.11
CA PRO A 557 3.04 -39.51 6.36
C PRO A 557 1.90 -39.66 7.40
N THR A 558 1.49 -38.57 8.06
CA THR A 558 0.44 -38.54 9.10
C THR A 558 -0.83 -37.84 8.62
N SER A 559 -1.97 -38.12 9.26
CA SER A 559 -3.27 -37.55 8.89
C SER A 559 -3.56 -36.15 9.45
N ASP A 560 -2.53 -35.30 9.60
CA ASP A 560 -2.62 -34.06 10.40
C ASP A 560 -3.68 -33.07 9.89
N LEU A 561 -3.85 -32.95 8.56
CA LEU A 561 -4.93 -32.13 7.99
C LEU A 561 -6.31 -32.74 8.29
N CYS A 562 -6.51 -34.02 7.97
CA CYS A 562 -7.80 -34.69 8.18
C CYS A 562 -8.21 -34.71 9.65
N LYS A 563 -7.27 -34.87 10.58
CA LYS A 563 -7.47 -34.92 12.04
C LYS A 563 -8.15 -33.68 12.61
N ILE A 564 -7.98 -32.51 11.97
CA ILE A 564 -8.60 -31.26 12.43
C ILE A 564 -10.13 -31.38 12.42
N CYS A 565 -10.71 -31.97 11.37
CA CYS A 565 -12.14 -32.20 11.29
C CYS A 565 -12.54 -33.59 11.79
N HIS A 566 -11.74 -34.61 11.48
CA HIS A 566 -12.03 -36.02 11.72
C HIS A 566 -11.16 -36.64 12.83
N LYS A 567 -11.08 -35.99 13.99
CA LYS A 567 -10.22 -36.37 15.13
C LYS A 567 -10.29 -37.85 15.50
N ASN A 568 -11.50 -38.40 15.62
CA ASN A 568 -11.69 -39.80 16.01
C ASN A 568 -11.37 -40.79 14.88
N LYS A 569 -11.26 -40.32 13.63
CA LYS A 569 -10.89 -41.14 12.47
C LYS A 569 -9.38 -41.15 12.23
N ALA A 570 -8.67 -40.12 12.69
CA ALA A 570 -7.21 -40.05 12.67
C ALA A 570 -6.52 -41.04 13.62
N TYR A 571 -7.28 -41.78 14.44
CA TYR A 571 -6.74 -42.88 15.25
C TYR A 571 -6.25 -44.07 14.40
N VAL A 572 -6.52 -44.06 13.09
CA VAL A 572 -6.00 -45.05 12.14
C VAL A 572 -4.48 -44.99 12.03
N ASP A 573 -3.88 -43.81 12.23
CA ASP A 573 -2.43 -43.60 12.12
C ASP A 573 -1.68 -44.59 13.02
N GLY A 574 -0.69 -45.28 12.44
CA GLY A 574 0.15 -46.26 13.13
C GLY A 574 -0.54 -47.56 13.55
N THR A 575 -1.77 -47.80 13.11
CA THR A 575 -2.49 -49.08 13.29
C THR A 575 -2.25 -50.01 12.09
N ASP A 576 -2.80 -51.22 12.13
CA ASP A 576 -2.70 -52.17 11.02
C ASP A 576 -3.44 -51.72 9.73
N HIS A 577 -4.37 -50.76 9.84
CA HIS A 577 -5.02 -50.14 8.67
C HIS A 577 -4.28 -48.90 8.16
N ASP A 578 -3.22 -48.46 8.85
CA ASP A 578 -2.26 -47.53 8.27
C ASP A 578 -1.36 -48.32 7.33
N LEU A 579 -1.56 -48.14 6.02
CA LEU A 579 -0.81 -48.90 5.03
C LEU A 579 0.67 -48.51 4.98
N ASN A 580 1.09 -47.40 5.61
CA ASN A 580 2.51 -47.13 5.84
C ASN A 580 3.17 -48.22 6.70
N VAL A 581 2.39 -48.88 7.56
CA VAL A 581 2.87 -49.95 8.45
C VAL A 581 2.74 -51.32 7.78
N THR A 582 1.63 -51.55 7.07
CA THR A 582 1.26 -52.90 6.64
C THR A 582 1.50 -53.23 5.18
N ALA A 583 1.32 -52.26 4.28
CA ALA A 583 1.47 -52.43 2.83
C ALA A 583 1.90 -51.12 2.13
N PRO A 584 3.16 -50.66 2.30
CA PRO A 584 3.61 -49.35 1.80
C PRO A 584 3.55 -49.21 0.27
N GLU A 585 3.76 -50.32 -0.44
CA GLU A 585 3.75 -50.37 -1.92
C GLU A 585 2.33 -50.53 -2.50
N ALA A 586 1.29 -50.63 -1.66
CA ALA A 586 -0.07 -50.75 -2.14
C ALA A 586 -0.53 -49.42 -2.75
N VAL A 587 -1.06 -49.50 -3.96
CA VAL A 587 -1.62 -48.33 -4.66
C VAL A 587 -3.14 -48.26 -4.53
N ASN A 588 -3.67 -47.04 -4.61
CA ASN A 588 -5.09 -46.75 -4.77
C ASN A 588 -5.49 -46.75 -6.27
N LEU A 589 -6.77 -46.50 -6.58
CA LEU A 589 -7.28 -46.49 -7.96
C LEU A 589 -6.71 -45.36 -8.84
N LEU A 590 -6.09 -44.34 -8.25
CA LEU A 590 -5.36 -43.30 -9.00
C LEU A 590 -3.88 -43.66 -9.18
N GLY A 591 -3.46 -44.87 -8.79
CA GLY A 591 -2.08 -45.34 -8.90
C GLY A 591 -1.14 -44.79 -7.82
N GLN A 592 -1.66 -44.14 -6.78
CA GLN A 592 -0.84 -43.51 -5.74
C GLN A 592 -0.57 -44.50 -4.61
N THR A 593 0.68 -44.55 -4.15
CA THR A 593 1.09 -45.24 -2.92
C THR A 593 0.61 -44.51 -1.67
N VAL A 594 0.64 -45.17 -0.51
CA VAL A 594 0.30 -44.52 0.78
C VAL A 594 1.25 -43.36 1.12
N LYS A 595 2.50 -43.39 0.64
CA LYS A 595 3.45 -42.28 0.81
C LYS A 595 2.97 -41.03 0.07
N GLU A 596 2.43 -41.19 -1.13
CA GLU A 596 1.94 -40.10 -1.98
C GLU A 596 0.53 -39.64 -1.55
N SER A 597 -0.37 -40.56 -1.20
CA SER A 597 -1.76 -40.22 -0.87
C SER A 597 -2.00 -39.95 0.63
N GLY A 598 -1.04 -40.30 1.48
CA GLY A 598 -1.21 -40.34 2.93
C GLY A 598 -2.05 -41.53 3.43
N PRO A 599 -2.14 -41.74 4.76
CA PRO A 599 -2.83 -42.87 5.36
C PRO A 599 -4.34 -42.88 5.04
N CYS A 600 -4.98 -41.71 4.97
CA CYS A 600 -6.39 -41.62 4.57
C CYS A 600 -6.58 -41.82 3.07
N GLY A 601 -5.67 -41.28 2.23
CA GLY A 601 -5.77 -41.33 0.76
C GLY A 601 -5.60 -42.73 0.16
N ALA A 602 -5.04 -43.66 0.93
CA ALA A 602 -4.99 -45.08 0.56
C ALA A 602 -6.38 -45.72 0.44
N CYS A 603 -7.40 -45.11 1.05
CA CYS A 603 -8.78 -45.60 1.11
C CYS A 603 -9.82 -44.54 0.71
N HIS A 604 -9.55 -43.25 0.90
CA HIS A 604 -10.48 -42.14 0.65
C HIS A 604 -9.88 -41.10 -0.29
N LEU A 605 -10.43 -40.96 -1.49
CA LEU A 605 -10.01 -39.99 -2.49
C LEU A 605 -10.86 -38.72 -2.38
N VAL A 606 -10.31 -37.67 -1.79
CA VAL A 606 -11.05 -36.40 -1.58
C VAL A 606 -11.41 -35.69 -2.90
N HIS A 607 -10.71 -35.99 -3.98
CA HIS A 607 -10.97 -35.50 -5.34
C HIS A 607 -10.90 -36.69 -6.32
N ASN A 608 -11.58 -36.56 -7.47
CA ASN A 608 -11.59 -37.57 -8.54
C ASN A 608 -11.85 -39.00 -8.06
N SER A 609 -12.73 -39.18 -7.06
CA SER A 609 -12.99 -40.52 -6.56
C SER A 609 -13.77 -41.33 -7.61
N PRO A 610 -13.29 -42.51 -8.05
CA PRO A 610 -14.06 -43.35 -8.96
C PRO A 610 -15.37 -43.85 -8.31
N ASN A 611 -15.41 -43.88 -6.97
CA ASN A 611 -16.49 -44.49 -6.20
C ASN A 611 -17.13 -43.49 -5.23
N ILE A 612 -18.43 -43.25 -5.38
CA ILE A 612 -19.15 -42.28 -4.54
C ILE A 612 -19.27 -42.70 -3.06
N MET A 613 -19.46 -44.00 -2.78
CA MET A 613 -19.65 -44.49 -1.41
C MET A 613 -18.39 -44.24 -0.59
N LYS A 614 -18.47 -43.29 0.37
CA LYS A 614 -17.36 -42.85 1.23
C LYS A 614 -16.12 -42.38 0.46
N LEU A 615 -16.28 -41.95 -0.80
CA LEU A 615 -15.18 -41.55 -1.69
C LEU A 615 -14.09 -42.64 -1.82
N TRP A 616 -14.51 -43.90 -1.96
CA TRP A 616 -13.63 -45.05 -1.83
C TRP A 616 -12.56 -45.16 -2.92
N GLY A 617 -11.29 -45.20 -2.50
CA GLY A 617 -10.11 -45.20 -3.37
C GLY A 617 -9.65 -46.57 -3.87
N ARG A 618 -10.43 -47.64 -3.65
CA ARG A 618 -10.09 -49.01 -4.07
C ARG A 618 -11.25 -49.61 -4.85
N GLU A 619 -11.00 -50.73 -5.54
CA GLU A 619 -12.11 -51.49 -6.13
C GLU A 619 -13.07 -51.98 -5.04
N TYR A 620 -14.34 -52.17 -5.38
CA TYR A 620 -15.27 -52.83 -4.48
C TYR A 620 -14.99 -54.33 -4.45
N GLY A 621 -14.87 -54.88 -3.25
CA GLY A 621 -14.75 -56.31 -3.04
C GLY A 621 -16.02 -57.04 -3.45
N LYS A 622 -15.88 -58.33 -3.75
CA LYS A 622 -17.03 -59.19 -4.02
C LYS A 622 -17.89 -59.29 -2.75
N ILE A 623 -19.18 -59.14 -2.95
CA ILE A 623 -20.22 -59.40 -1.96
C ILE A 623 -21.18 -60.43 -2.52
N ARG A 624 -21.83 -61.17 -1.63
CA ARG A 624 -22.96 -62.01 -2.03
C ARG A 624 -24.17 -61.13 -2.34
N TYR A 625 -25.12 -61.64 -3.13
CA TYR A 625 -26.36 -60.93 -3.47
C TYR A 625 -27.16 -60.49 -2.23
N ASP A 626 -27.01 -61.22 -1.13
CA ASP A 626 -27.72 -61.01 0.12
C ASP A 626 -26.95 -60.20 1.18
N GLU A 627 -25.71 -59.79 0.92
CA GLU A 627 -24.89 -58.95 1.81
C GLU A 627 -25.11 -57.44 1.59
N ASP A 628 -24.86 -56.65 2.63
CA ASP A 628 -24.89 -55.19 2.52
C ASP A 628 -23.71 -54.68 1.67
N ILE A 629 -23.98 -53.76 0.74
CA ILE A 629 -22.97 -53.20 -0.17
C ILE A 629 -21.76 -52.58 0.56
N ILE A 630 -21.96 -52.10 1.80
CA ILE A 630 -20.89 -51.52 2.61
C ILE A 630 -19.78 -52.54 2.96
N ASN A 631 -20.09 -53.84 2.97
CA ASN A 631 -19.10 -54.91 3.19
C ASN A 631 -18.09 -55.00 2.03
N ALA A 632 -18.45 -54.53 0.83
CA ALA A 632 -17.56 -54.50 -0.31
C ALA A 632 -16.31 -53.64 -0.05
N LEU A 633 -16.40 -52.65 0.83
CA LEU A 633 -15.25 -51.85 1.27
C LEU A 633 -14.22 -52.68 2.04
N CYS A 634 -14.67 -53.60 2.89
CA CYS A 634 -13.78 -54.46 3.66
C CYS A 634 -13.24 -55.60 2.78
N ASN A 635 -14.12 -56.21 1.98
CA ASN A 635 -13.80 -57.35 1.13
C ASN A 635 -12.84 -56.98 -0.01
N SER A 636 -12.68 -55.70 -0.35
CA SER A 636 -11.69 -55.27 -1.35
C SER A 636 -10.26 -55.62 -0.91
N CYS A 637 -9.99 -55.58 0.39
CA CYS A 637 -8.70 -55.87 0.97
C CYS A 637 -8.66 -57.26 1.60
N HIS A 638 -9.73 -57.63 2.32
CA HIS A 638 -9.87 -58.90 3.03
C HIS A 638 -10.41 -59.99 2.09
N SER A 639 -9.67 -60.30 1.04
CA SER A 639 -9.99 -61.36 0.08
C SER A 639 -8.74 -62.14 -0.31
N LYS A 640 -8.91 -63.30 -0.97
CA LYS A 640 -7.78 -64.19 -1.36
C LYS A 640 -6.68 -63.47 -2.14
N ASN A 641 -7.05 -62.46 -2.92
CA ASN A 641 -6.13 -61.69 -3.77
C ASN A 641 -5.94 -60.25 -3.27
N GLY A 642 -6.55 -59.87 -2.15
CA GLY A 642 -6.46 -58.52 -1.60
C GLY A 642 -5.21 -58.32 -0.76
N ILE A 643 -4.92 -57.07 -0.42
CA ILE A 643 -3.73 -56.68 0.37
C ILE A 643 -3.74 -57.24 1.79
N ALA A 644 -4.91 -57.64 2.31
CA ALA A 644 -5.09 -58.24 3.62
C ALA A 644 -5.47 -59.74 3.53
N LYS A 645 -4.98 -60.45 2.51
CA LYS A 645 -5.25 -61.88 2.27
C LYS A 645 -4.93 -62.81 3.45
N ASP A 646 -3.97 -62.41 4.30
CA ASP A 646 -3.57 -63.19 5.48
C ASP A 646 -4.50 -62.94 6.69
N LYS A 647 -5.47 -62.03 6.56
CA LYS A 647 -6.41 -61.60 7.62
C LYS A 647 -7.86 -61.64 7.13
N ILE A 648 -8.24 -62.69 6.39
CA ILE A 648 -9.63 -62.89 5.95
C ILE A 648 -10.45 -63.49 7.10
N PRO A 649 -11.59 -62.90 7.50
CA PRO A 649 -12.47 -63.49 8.51
C PRO A 649 -12.95 -64.89 8.08
N LEU A 650 -12.83 -65.88 8.97
CA LEU A 650 -13.30 -67.26 8.72
C LEU A 650 -14.84 -67.32 8.57
N ILE A 651 -15.56 -66.46 9.28
CA ILE A 651 -17.00 -66.25 9.17
C ILE A 651 -17.23 -64.75 9.11
N ALA A 652 -17.91 -64.27 8.07
CA ALA A 652 -18.23 -62.86 7.86
C ALA A 652 -19.74 -62.58 7.71
N THR A 653 -20.58 -63.58 7.99
CA THR A 653 -22.04 -63.53 7.76
C THR A 653 -22.81 -63.36 9.07
N HIS A 654 -23.90 -62.61 9.04
CA HIS A 654 -24.85 -62.47 10.16
C HIS A 654 -26.26 -62.96 9.75
N PRO A 655 -27.12 -63.36 10.71
CA PRO A 655 -28.52 -63.70 10.40
C PRO A 655 -29.29 -62.51 9.80
N GLU A 656 -30.04 -62.77 8.74
CA GLU A 656 -30.83 -61.75 8.02
C GLU A 656 -32.19 -61.46 8.65
N GLU A 657 -32.80 -60.34 8.24
CA GLU A 657 -34.16 -59.90 8.60
C GLU A 657 -34.37 -59.81 10.12
N ARG A 658 -33.29 -59.58 10.86
CA ARG A 658 -33.37 -59.28 12.29
C ARG A 658 -33.68 -57.80 12.43
N LEU A 659 -34.70 -57.48 13.22
CA LEU A 659 -35.03 -56.10 13.57
C LEU A 659 -33.94 -55.55 14.50
N VAL A 660 -32.81 -55.15 13.92
CA VAL A 660 -31.77 -54.42 14.63
C VAL A 660 -32.06 -52.94 14.41
N ASN A 661 -32.14 -52.19 15.49
CA ASN A 661 -32.46 -50.77 15.41
C ASN A 661 -31.64 -49.95 16.41
N ASN A 662 -31.32 -48.72 16.01
CA ASN A 662 -30.68 -47.71 16.86
C ASN A 662 -31.64 -46.57 17.22
N VAL A 663 -32.96 -46.80 17.16
CA VAL A 663 -33.96 -45.73 17.33
C VAL A 663 -33.84 -45.07 18.70
N LEU A 664 -33.47 -45.85 19.73
CA LEU A 664 -33.26 -45.37 21.10
C LEU A 664 -31.80 -44.97 21.41
N ARG A 665 -30.86 -45.16 20.46
CA ARG A 665 -29.43 -44.86 20.62
C ARG A 665 -29.05 -43.66 19.76
N SER A 666 -29.34 -42.46 20.26
CA SER A 666 -29.11 -41.20 19.54
C SER A 666 -27.68 -40.65 19.68
N ASP A 667 -26.94 -41.05 20.71
CA ASP A 667 -25.54 -40.68 20.90
C ASP A 667 -24.62 -41.61 20.08
N ARG A 668 -24.05 -41.07 19.01
CA ARG A 668 -23.15 -41.79 18.09
C ARG A 668 -21.76 -42.06 18.68
N ASP A 669 -21.39 -41.35 19.73
CA ASP A 669 -20.08 -41.46 20.39
C ASP A 669 -20.12 -42.38 21.62
N ALA A 670 -21.31 -42.85 21.99
CA ALA A 670 -21.51 -43.81 23.07
C ALA A 670 -20.84 -45.16 22.75
N ILE A 671 -20.30 -45.80 23.79
CA ILE A 671 -19.54 -47.07 23.69
C ILE A 671 -20.42 -48.28 23.33
N ASP A 672 -21.73 -48.11 23.29
CA ASP A 672 -22.72 -49.11 22.92
C ASP A 672 -23.34 -48.82 21.54
N PHE A 673 -22.99 -47.72 20.88
CA PHE A 673 -23.52 -47.39 19.55
C PHE A 673 -22.92 -48.31 18.47
N SER A 674 -23.75 -48.85 17.57
CA SER A 674 -23.33 -49.68 16.44
C SER A 674 -24.08 -49.25 15.17
N PRO A 675 -23.45 -48.61 14.18
CA PRO A 675 -24.15 -48.10 13.01
C PRO A 675 -24.72 -49.25 12.16
N LEU A 676 -25.87 -49.01 11.54
CA LEU A 676 -26.51 -49.92 10.59
C LEU A 676 -26.54 -49.25 9.22
N PHE A 677 -26.56 -50.04 8.16
CA PHE A 677 -26.44 -49.54 6.79
C PHE A 677 -27.54 -50.08 5.89
N ASP A 678 -27.94 -49.25 4.92
CA ASP A 678 -28.83 -49.68 3.85
C ASP A 678 -28.12 -50.70 2.96
N LYS A 679 -28.83 -51.77 2.64
CA LYS A 679 -28.30 -52.90 1.87
C LYS A 679 -27.78 -52.51 0.49
N LYS A 680 -28.40 -51.52 -0.16
CA LYS A 680 -28.14 -51.14 -1.56
C LYS A 680 -27.29 -49.88 -1.68
N THR A 681 -27.52 -48.89 -0.83
CA THR A 681 -26.83 -47.59 -0.91
C THR A 681 -25.61 -47.50 -0.01
N GLY A 682 -25.54 -48.32 1.05
CA GLY A 682 -24.49 -48.24 2.07
C GLY A 682 -24.60 -46.97 2.94
N GLU A 683 -25.72 -46.25 2.85
CA GLU A 683 -26.02 -45.13 3.74
C GLU A 683 -26.37 -45.61 5.14
N GLU A 684 -26.08 -44.79 6.16
CA GLU A 684 -26.42 -45.16 7.54
C GLU A 684 -27.92 -45.04 7.77
N VAL A 685 -28.54 -46.09 8.31
CA VAL A 685 -29.97 -46.18 8.61
C VAL A 685 -30.19 -46.50 10.09
N SER A 686 -31.37 -46.17 10.61
CA SER A 686 -31.72 -46.46 12.01
C SER A 686 -32.27 -47.87 12.22
N VAL A 687 -32.64 -48.57 11.14
CA VAL A 687 -33.15 -49.94 11.14
C VAL A 687 -32.53 -50.66 9.96
N GLY A 688 -31.85 -51.79 10.17
CA GLY A 688 -31.13 -52.50 9.12
C GLY A 688 -30.46 -53.77 9.63
N ASN A 689 -29.60 -54.36 8.79
CA ASN A 689 -28.82 -55.56 9.14
C ASN A 689 -27.45 -55.18 9.74
N ILE A 690 -26.77 -56.17 10.32
CA ILE A 690 -25.40 -56.03 10.82
C ILE A 690 -24.42 -56.24 9.67
N SER A 691 -23.60 -55.22 9.40
CA SER A 691 -22.52 -55.24 8.41
C SER A 691 -21.15 -55.20 9.12
N CYS A 692 -20.05 -55.43 8.41
CA CYS A 692 -18.70 -55.37 8.99
C CYS A 692 -18.45 -54.06 9.78
N PRO A 693 -18.79 -52.86 9.26
CA PRO A 693 -18.59 -51.61 10.00
C PRO A 693 -19.54 -51.40 11.19
N SER A 694 -20.58 -52.22 11.36
CA SER A 694 -21.44 -52.18 12.54
C SER A 694 -20.64 -52.57 13.79
N CYS A 695 -19.89 -53.67 13.70
CA CYS A 695 -19.07 -54.17 14.80
C CYS A 695 -17.62 -53.66 14.77
N HIS A 696 -17.09 -53.38 13.57
CA HIS A 696 -15.73 -52.89 13.40
C HIS A 696 -15.67 -51.39 13.13
N ASN A 697 -14.74 -50.71 13.79
CA ASN A 697 -14.32 -49.37 13.46
C ASN A 697 -12.93 -49.42 12.82
N ALA A 698 -12.89 -49.38 11.49
CA ALA A 698 -11.63 -49.43 10.72
C ALA A 698 -10.62 -48.32 11.08
N HIS A 699 -11.04 -47.27 11.80
CA HIS A 699 -10.20 -46.15 12.16
C HIS A 699 -9.63 -46.21 13.58
N GLN A 700 -9.93 -47.24 14.37
CA GLN A 700 -9.55 -47.27 15.78
C GLN A 700 -9.19 -48.69 16.18
N TRP A 701 -7.97 -48.91 16.65
CA TRP A 701 -7.50 -50.24 17.02
C TRP A 701 -8.30 -50.92 18.15
N SER A 702 -8.64 -50.17 19.21
CA SER A 702 -9.37 -50.70 20.37
C SER A 702 -10.43 -49.73 20.87
N PRO A 703 -11.60 -50.21 21.29
CA PRO A 703 -12.64 -49.37 21.91
C PRO A 703 -12.24 -48.83 23.30
N LEU A 704 -11.28 -49.49 23.96
CA LEU A 704 -10.80 -49.12 25.29
C LEU A 704 -9.72 -48.03 25.25
N VAL A 705 -9.02 -47.89 24.13
CA VAL A 705 -7.91 -46.93 23.95
C VAL A 705 -8.18 -46.11 22.70
N LYS A 706 -8.79 -44.92 22.90
CA LYS A 706 -9.07 -43.95 21.84
C LYS A 706 -7.79 -43.17 21.50
N GLY A 707 -6.99 -43.70 20.59
CA GLY A 707 -5.73 -43.08 20.18
C GLY A 707 -5.11 -43.74 18.95
N LYS A 708 -4.05 -43.10 18.44
CA LYS A 708 -3.22 -43.64 17.36
C LYS A 708 -2.54 -44.96 17.77
N GLY A 709 -2.20 -45.78 16.79
CA GLY A 709 -1.43 -46.99 17.00
C GLY A 709 0.05 -46.71 17.33
N ILE A 710 0.81 -47.78 17.51
CA ILE A 710 2.22 -47.74 17.92
C ILE A 710 3.21 -47.91 16.74
N ASN A 711 2.73 -47.77 15.50
CA ASN A 711 3.50 -47.97 14.26
C ASN A 711 4.11 -49.38 14.14
N LYS A 712 3.40 -50.41 14.60
CA LYS A 712 3.82 -51.81 14.52
C LYS A 712 2.62 -52.69 14.19
N LYS A 713 2.86 -53.76 13.44
CA LYS A 713 1.89 -54.84 13.23
C LYS A 713 1.55 -55.49 14.57
N LEU A 714 0.28 -55.55 14.91
CA LEU A 714 -0.20 -56.15 16.15
C LEU A 714 -1.13 -57.32 15.84
N GLU A 715 -0.96 -58.43 16.57
CA GLU A 715 -1.97 -59.49 16.53
C GLU A 715 -3.15 -59.13 17.44
N GLY A 716 -4.33 -59.14 16.84
CA GLY A 716 -5.59 -58.81 17.49
C GLY A 716 -6.13 -59.93 18.38
N ASN A 717 -7.06 -59.58 19.27
CA ASN A 717 -7.85 -60.51 20.08
C ASN A 717 -9.29 -59.98 20.23
N SER A 718 -10.11 -60.64 21.04
CA SER A 718 -11.54 -60.34 21.20
C SER A 718 -11.87 -58.99 21.88
N THR A 719 -10.89 -58.19 22.28
CA THR A 719 -11.08 -56.88 22.93
C THR A 719 -10.41 -55.71 22.18
N ASN A 720 -9.70 -55.99 21.09
CA ASN A 720 -9.07 -54.99 20.21
C ASN A 720 -9.29 -55.40 18.74
N SER A 721 -8.38 -55.13 17.80
CA SER A 721 -8.53 -55.52 16.39
C SER A 721 -9.68 -54.82 15.68
N PHE A 722 -9.72 -53.49 15.82
CA PHE A 722 -10.69 -52.63 15.17
C PHE A 722 -12.13 -52.82 15.67
N LEU A 723 -12.33 -53.30 16.88
CA LEU A 723 -13.67 -53.39 17.46
C LEU A 723 -14.22 -52.01 17.81
N ARG A 724 -15.51 -51.80 17.52
CA ARG A 724 -16.24 -50.58 17.86
C ARG A 724 -16.59 -50.53 19.35
N ASN A 725 -17.04 -51.66 19.89
CA ASN A 725 -17.51 -51.82 21.25
C ASN A 725 -16.84 -53.02 21.93
N VAL A 726 -16.83 -53.01 23.27
CA VAL A 726 -16.45 -54.17 24.08
C VAL A 726 -17.57 -55.20 24.11
N SER A 727 -17.24 -56.49 24.23
CA SER A 727 -18.19 -57.58 24.04
C SER A 727 -19.42 -57.58 24.95
N TYR A 728 -19.39 -56.90 26.10
CA TYR A 728 -20.53 -56.77 27.01
C TYR A 728 -21.44 -55.56 26.71
N ASN A 729 -21.01 -54.64 25.84
CA ASN A 729 -21.77 -53.47 25.38
C ASN A 729 -22.03 -53.54 23.85
N ASN A 730 -22.12 -54.74 23.29
CA ASN A 730 -22.41 -54.93 21.87
C ASN A 730 -23.92 -54.85 21.60
N ILE A 731 -24.30 -54.63 20.34
CA ILE A 731 -25.71 -54.65 19.91
C ILE A 731 -26.38 -56.01 20.11
N CYS A 732 -25.60 -57.08 20.30
CA CYS A 732 -26.13 -58.42 20.53
C CYS A 732 -26.83 -58.55 21.90
N ILE A 733 -26.47 -57.71 22.88
CA ILE A 733 -27.11 -57.71 24.21
C ILE A 733 -28.59 -57.37 24.14
N ASP A 734 -29.00 -56.58 23.13
CA ASP A 734 -30.39 -56.15 22.96
C ASP A 734 -31.33 -57.32 22.67
N CYS A 735 -30.83 -58.39 22.06
CA CYS A 735 -31.60 -59.60 21.74
C CYS A 735 -31.23 -60.80 22.63
N HIS A 736 -29.99 -60.87 23.10
CA HIS A 736 -29.45 -62.06 23.77
C HIS A 736 -29.14 -61.87 25.26
N GLY A 737 -29.26 -60.65 25.81
CA GLY A 737 -28.90 -60.39 27.20
C GLY A 737 -27.46 -60.80 27.51
N LEU A 738 -27.20 -61.31 28.72
CA LEU A 738 -25.86 -61.70 29.16
C LEU A 738 -25.24 -62.85 28.33
N ASP A 739 -26.05 -63.62 27.60
CA ASP A 739 -25.57 -64.67 26.69
C ASP A 739 -24.87 -64.11 25.44
N ALA A 740 -25.00 -62.81 25.19
CA ALA A 740 -24.36 -62.12 24.07
C ALA A 740 -22.84 -62.32 24.05
N LEU A 741 -22.19 -62.40 25.23
CA LEU A 741 -20.74 -62.60 25.34
C LEU A 741 -20.33 -63.99 24.83
N PHE A 742 -21.06 -65.04 25.22
CA PHE A 742 -20.80 -66.41 24.79
C PHE A 742 -21.05 -66.57 23.29
N ARG A 743 -22.14 -65.99 22.78
CA ARG A 743 -22.45 -66.01 21.34
C ARG A 743 -21.41 -65.25 20.54
N TYR A 744 -20.98 -64.08 21.00
CA TYR A 744 -19.91 -63.31 20.38
C TYR A 744 -18.61 -64.12 20.29
N LYS A 745 -18.18 -64.75 21.40
CA LYS A 745 -17.00 -65.64 21.40
C LYS A 745 -17.16 -66.83 20.48
N TYR A 746 -18.33 -67.48 20.46
CA TYR A 746 -18.64 -68.57 19.55
C TYR A 746 -18.47 -68.16 18.07
N PHE A 747 -18.91 -66.95 17.70
CA PHE A 747 -18.75 -66.45 16.33
C PHE A 747 -17.31 -66.03 15.99
N HIS A 748 -16.52 -65.55 16.95
CA HIS A 748 -15.22 -64.95 16.66
C HIS A 748 -13.99 -65.78 17.07
N ASP A 749 -14.14 -66.78 17.95
CA ASP A 749 -13.07 -67.72 18.33
C ASP A 749 -13.43 -69.15 17.90
N PRO A 750 -12.78 -69.71 16.86
CA PRO A 750 -13.00 -71.08 16.45
C PRO A 750 -12.78 -72.13 17.55
N LYS A 751 -11.95 -71.84 18.56
CA LYS A 751 -11.68 -72.77 19.67
C LYS A 751 -12.89 -72.95 20.59
N GLU A 752 -13.72 -71.93 20.70
CA GLU A 752 -14.95 -71.93 21.51
C GLU A 752 -16.10 -72.71 20.84
N ARG A 753 -15.89 -73.21 19.60
CA ARG A 753 -16.87 -74.02 18.85
C ARG A 753 -16.67 -75.53 19.01
N VAL A 754 -15.58 -75.94 19.66
CA VAL A 754 -15.20 -77.35 19.81
C VAL A 754 -15.48 -77.76 21.25
N GLU A 755 -16.18 -78.87 21.48
CA GLU A 755 -16.31 -79.41 22.83
C GLU A 755 -14.91 -79.64 23.41
N PRO A 756 -14.60 -79.15 24.63
CA PRO A 756 -13.33 -79.46 25.26
C PRO A 756 -13.23 -80.98 25.39
N PRO A 757 -12.07 -81.59 25.11
CA PRO A 757 -11.90 -83.02 25.28
C PRO A 757 -12.32 -83.41 26.71
N ALA A 758 -13.14 -84.45 26.85
CA ALA A 758 -13.64 -84.91 28.14
C ALA A 758 -12.46 -85.05 29.13
N ALA A 759 -12.47 -84.26 30.19
CA ALA A 759 -11.45 -84.33 31.21
C ALA A 759 -11.47 -85.72 31.83
N VAL A 760 -10.40 -86.49 31.64
CA VAL A 760 -10.18 -87.75 32.36
C VAL A 760 -9.96 -87.37 33.82
N ILE A 761 -11.01 -87.46 34.64
CA ILE A 761 -10.92 -87.38 36.08
C ILE A 761 -10.20 -88.65 36.54
N LYS A 762 -8.89 -88.56 36.78
CA LYS A 762 -8.18 -89.55 37.59
C LYS A 762 -8.51 -89.26 39.05
N PHE A 763 -9.34 -90.11 39.65
CA PHE A 763 -9.34 -90.25 41.11
C PHE A 763 -8.06 -91.01 41.48
N ASN A 764 -7.18 -90.38 42.25
CA ASN A 764 -6.10 -91.07 42.93
C ASN A 764 -6.64 -91.56 44.28
N GLU A 765 -6.52 -92.87 44.54
CA GLU A 765 -6.47 -93.44 45.90
C GLU A 765 -5.15 -93.09 46.59
#